data_AF-A0A662ZEN5-F1
#
_entry.id   AF-A0A662ZEN5-F1
#
_cell.length_a   1.000
_cell.length_b   1.000
_cell.length_c   1.000
_cell.angle_alpha   90.00
_cell.angle_beta   90.00
_cell.angle_gamma   90.00
#
_symmetry.space_group_name_H-M   'P 1'
#
loop_
_entity.id
_entity.type
_entity.pdbx_description
1 polymer ?
#
loop_
_entity_poly.entity_id
_entity_poly.type
_entity_poly.pdbx_seq_one_letter_code
_entity_poly.pdbx_strand_id
1 'polypeptide(L)'
;MYSNQKPENPKVKPVPDIRKIIRDKIPQIREHELILFALCVVGIIFSFLNPLWYSHAPGFDASVYALFGKMWAHGEIPYQDMIDVKGPGIYLINMIGYRIGGYPGIAFIETLFLVFGIVSVDLALRLFKFSPLSRFCSIVMVISLLGLRYYYGDMVEDYAVYLAMIASYPFALLFSLRRFNWTIGLIPAFAFAFTTSIHFNNGAYFIAWYAMLFLFYCSNGSLLNAVKLALSVVTAMLTVFGGYFLYFYSEGGMELVNNVVFYSIVIHINEQAYNLNIPDLSAGFVGFVRTGLWIILAGFVWLMFSKDNLLFVSNEGNDRRWFFLYLGFGIIATIVANSLTGHIYDHYDQLYLPFMFIPLAFLMHRYLHVKQDIHISFLTILFLLVFLVSEHAIWEWNRLEWEEPAVYIHAGINAGIALFVCLSIFILRRWLGFYRHNHTVFLVLSIFISFIISMYALTIGHTIGVPWDESTAIKVKIVNENTEINDKIWVEGNMYQYYIWADRTTASPYLITTQLMAPYDFKTKVLNSLDYFKPKFIIVREKSVDDFRAAEKKNQTDRFSAQELAFARFLRTNYEEVVKGLYKYRKAPEVVIPHDDEGDLHPVELSDKSESAAENGNSEKKSEAGMIKADTDKRSEAKTETQASELKTVETPAPELKAVETPAPELKAVETPAPELKAVETPAPELKAVETPAPELKATETPALKAVEVDR
;
A
#
# COMPACT_ATOMS: atom_id res chain seq x y z
N MET A 1 44.34 -71.53 31.60
CA MET A 1 43.69 -70.74 32.66
C MET A 1 42.77 -69.73 31.99
N TYR A 2 41.48 -70.01 32.00
CA TYR A 2 40.43 -69.08 31.54
C TYR A 2 40.32 -67.92 32.54
N SER A 3 40.34 -66.68 32.06
CA SER A 3 39.89 -65.52 32.82
C SER A 3 38.60 -65.01 32.20
N ASN A 4 37.51 -65.15 32.97
CA ASN A 4 36.15 -64.74 32.63
C ASN A 4 36.05 -63.20 32.58
N GLN A 5 35.87 -62.62 31.39
CA GLN A 5 35.26 -61.30 31.26
C GLN A 5 33.77 -61.46 30.96
N LYS A 6 32.93 -61.03 31.91
CA LYS A 6 31.47 -60.94 31.76
C LYS A 6 31.12 -59.92 30.66
N PRO A 7 30.07 -60.16 29.85
CA PRO A 7 29.55 -59.15 28.94
C PRO A 7 28.87 -58.02 29.75
N GLU A 8 29.30 -56.78 29.54
CA GLU A 8 28.61 -55.60 30.06
C GLU A 8 27.23 -55.47 29.39
N ASN A 9 26.19 -55.46 30.22
CA ASN A 9 24.81 -55.27 29.79
C ASN A 9 24.66 -53.84 29.22
N PRO A 10 24.05 -53.63 28.04
CA PRO A 10 23.83 -52.29 27.51
C PRO A 10 22.94 -51.51 28.49
N LYS A 11 23.49 -50.44 29.08
CA LYS A 11 22.74 -49.53 29.95
C LYS A 11 21.54 -48.98 29.18
N VAL A 12 20.36 -49.48 29.50
CA VAL A 12 19.07 -48.93 29.06
C VAL A 12 19.06 -47.46 29.48
N LYS A 13 19.05 -46.53 28.51
CA LYS A 13 18.90 -45.10 28.80
C LYS A 13 17.59 -44.93 29.57
N PRO A 14 17.58 -44.22 30.72
CA PRO A 14 16.35 -44.03 31.48
C PRO A 14 15.30 -43.38 30.59
N VAL A 15 14.08 -43.91 30.63
CA VAL A 15 12.92 -43.33 29.95
C VAL A 15 12.79 -41.88 30.41
N PRO A 16 12.70 -40.90 29.50
CA PRO A 16 12.61 -39.50 29.89
C PRO A 16 11.39 -39.29 30.80
N ASP A 17 11.58 -38.63 31.94
CA ASP A 17 10.47 -38.29 32.84
C ASP A 17 9.50 -37.34 32.11
N ILE A 18 8.41 -37.91 31.61
CA ILE A 18 7.37 -37.20 30.87
C ILE A 18 6.80 -36.05 31.71
N ARG A 19 6.70 -36.20 33.04
CA ARG A 19 6.20 -35.13 33.92
C ARG A 19 7.18 -33.96 34.00
N LYS A 20 8.48 -34.23 33.97
CA LYS A 20 9.52 -33.20 33.91
C LYS A 20 9.52 -32.48 32.56
N ILE A 21 9.40 -33.22 31.45
CA ILE A 21 9.29 -32.63 30.10
C ILE A 21 8.06 -31.73 30.00
N ILE A 22 6.91 -32.19 30.50
CA ILE A 22 5.67 -31.42 30.52
C ILE A 22 5.83 -30.16 31.38
N ARG A 23 6.43 -30.28 32.57
CA ARG A 23 6.69 -29.16 33.48
C ARG A 23 7.61 -28.10 32.87
N ASP A 24 8.62 -28.51 32.11
CA ASP A 24 9.61 -27.60 31.54
C ASP A 24 9.15 -26.99 30.20
N LYS A 25 8.36 -27.72 29.39
CA LYS A 25 7.87 -27.25 28.09
C LYS A 25 6.62 -26.37 28.16
N ILE A 26 5.69 -26.63 29.09
CA ILE A 26 4.44 -25.84 29.18
C ILE A 26 4.70 -24.35 29.42
N PRO A 27 5.59 -23.94 30.35
CA PRO A 27 5.90 -22.52 30.57
C PRO A 27 6.50 -21.85 29.32
N GLN A 28 7.40 -22.54 28.60
CA GLN A 28 7.99 -22.02 27.37
C GLN A 28 6.92 -21.81 26.29
N ILE A 29 6.04 -22.80 26.07
CA ILE A 29 4.93 -22.68 25.11
C ILE A 29 4.05 -21.48 25.47
N ARG A 30 3.76 -21.27 26.76
CA ARG A 30 2.99 -20.10 27.22
C ARG A 30 3.67 -18.76 26.92
N GLU A 31 5.00 -18.67 27.03
CA GLU A 31 5.73 -17.44 26.69
C GLU A 31 5.65 -17.12 25.20
N HIS A 32 5.78 -18.12 24.33
CA HIS A 32 5.66 -17.94 22.89
C HIS A 32 4.27 -17.40 22.50
N GLU A 33 3.21 -17.99 23.03
CA GLU A 33 1.84 -17.57 22.71
C GLU A 33 1.48 -16.23 23.33
N LEU A 34 1.98 -15.91 24.53
CA LEU A 34 1.76 -14.59 25.15
C LEU A 34 2.38 -13.47 24.32
N ILE A 35 3.60 -13.66 23.81
CA ILE A 35 4.28 -12.68 22.95
C ILE A 35 3.50 -12.49 21.64
N LEU A 36 3.06 -13.58 21.01
CA LEU A 36 2.28 -13.48 19.79
C LEU A 36 0.95 -12.76 20.02
N PHE A 37 0.25 -13.07 21.10
CA PHE A 37 -0.98 -12.38 21.48
C PHE A 37 -0.73 -10.87 21.67
N ALA A 38 0.31 -10.50 22.42
CA ALA A 38 0.67 -9.10 22.61
C ALA A 38 0.98 -8.38 21.28
N LEU A 39 1.71 -9.03 20.37
CA LEU A 39 1.99 -8.48 19.04
C LEU A 39 0.72 -8.29 18.21
N CYS A 40 -0.22 -9.24 18.27
CA CYS A 40 -1.49 -9.11 17.57
C CYS A 40 -2.33 -7.96 18.13
N VAL A 41 -2.37 -7.79 19.46
CA VAL A 41 -3.04 -6.64 20.10
C VAL A 41 -2.44 -5.32 19.64
N VAL A 42 -1.10 -5.22 19.58
CA VAL A 42 -0.41 -4.02 19.08
C VAL A 42 -0.77 -3.76 17.62
N GLY A 43 -0.81 -4.79 16.77
CA GLY A 43 -1.22 -4.66 15.37
C GLY A 43 -2.67 -4.19 15.21
N ILE A 44 -3.59 -4.72 16.01
CA ILE A 44 -5.01 -4.29 16.00
C ILE A 44 -5.11 -2.83 16.42
N ILE A 45 -4.45 -2.42 17.51
CA ILE A 45 -4.50 -1.03 17.96
C ILE A 45 -3.87 -0.10 16.91
N PHE A 46 -2.75 -0.51 16.32
CA PHE A 46 -2.10 0.23 15.22
C PHE A 46 -3.06 0.47 14.05
N SER A 47 -3.89 -0.52 13.71
CA SER A 47 -4.84 -0.40 12.59
C SER A 47 -5.86 0.72 12.75
N PHE A 48 -6.13 1.19 13.99
CA PHE A 48 -7.03 2.33 14.22
C PHE A 48 -6.46 3.67 13.75
N LEU A 49 -5.21 3.72 13.26
CA LEU A 49 -4.70 4.85 12.49
C LEU A 49 -5.31 4.95 11.08
N ASN A 50 -5.92 3.89 10.55
CA ASN A 50 -6.66 3.95 9.30
C ASN A 50 -7.98 4.73 9.53
N PRO A 51 -8.18 5.91 8.91
CA PRO A 51 -9.38 6.72 9.08
C PRO A 51 -10.65 6.06 8.53
N LEU A 52 -10.51 5.07 7.64
CA LEU A 52 -11.67 4.32 7.12
C LEU A 52 -12.42 3.56 8.22
N TRP A 53 -11.78 3.23 9.36
CA TRP A 53 -12.49 2.72 10.55
C TRP A 53 -13.60 3.66 11.04
N TYR A 54 -13.44 4.96 10.81
CA TYR A 54 -14.37 6.02 11.21
C TYR A 54 -15.15 6.58 10.02
N SER A 55 -15.08 5.94 8.84
CA SER A 55 -15.62 6.46 7.57
C SER A 55 -15.07 7.85 7.21
N HIS A 56 -13.87 8.16 7.69
CA HIS A 56 -13.11 9.34 7.34
C HIS A 56 -12.25 9.07 6.10
N ALA A 57 -11.86 10.11 5.40
CA ALA A 57 -11.13 9.99 4.14
C ALA A 57 -9.63 9.78 4.39
N PRO A 58 -9.01 8.72 3.85
CA PRO A 58 -7.56 8.52 3.93
C PRO A 58 -6.81 9.49 2.99
N GLY A 59 -5.52 9.23 2.76
CA GLY A 59 -4.71 9.99 1.82
C GLY A 59 -5.34 10.08 0.42
N PHE A 60 -4.82 10.97 -0.43
CA PHE A 60 -5.38 11.23 -1.76
C PHE A 60 -5.58 9.95 -2.60
N ASP A 61 -4.52 9.15 -2.77
CA ASP A 61 -4.55 7.92 -3.55
C ASP A 61 -5.45 6.86 -2.91
N ALA A 62 -5.30 6.61 -1.60
CA ALA A 62 -6.16 5.70 -0.84
C ALA A 62 -7.65 6.08 -0.95
N SER A 63 -7.97 7.37 -1.03
CA SER A 63 -9.35 7.83 -1.20
C SER A 63 -9.91 7.45 -2.57
N VAL A 64 -9.08 7.48 -3.62
CA VAL A 64 -9.45 6.97 -4.95
C VAL A 64 -9.72 5.48 -4.88
N TYR A 65 -8.84 4.72 -4.21
CA TYR A 65 -8.98 3.27 -4.12
C TYR A 65 -10.25 2.84 -3.38
N ALA A 66 -10.54 3.46 -2.24
CA ALA A 66 -11.75 3.24 -1.46
C ALA A 66 -13.01 3.62 -2.24
N LEU A 67 -12.99 4.75 -2.97
CA LEU A 67 -14.10 5.17 -3.82
C LEU A 67 -14.33 4.22 -4.98
N PHE A 68 -13.27 3.78 -5.65
CA PHE A 68 -13.36 2.85 -6.78
C PHE A 68 -13.83 1.47 -6.32
N GLY A 69 -13.39 1.02 -5.14
CA GLY A 69 -13.90 -0.21 -4.52
C GLY A 69 -15.39 -0.11 -4.19
N LYS A 70 -15.85 1.03 -3.63
CA LYS A 70 -17.27 1.31 -3.40
C LYS A 70 -18.08 1.27 -4.69
N MET A 71 -17.62 1.93 -5.74
CA MET A 71 -18.29 1.95 -7.03
C MET A 71 -18.34 0.54 -7.63
N TRP A 72 -17.22 -0.20 -7.59
CA TRP A 72 -17.22 -1.59 -8.03
C TRP A 72 -18.17 -2.48 -7.21
N ALA A 73 -18.31 -2.21 -5.92
CA ALA A 73 -19.29 -2.91 -5.07
C ALA A 73 -20.74 -2.71 -5.53
N HIS A 74 -21.06 -1.53 -6.09
CA HIS A 74 -22.38 -1.15 -6.60
C HIS A 74 -22.62 -1.50 -8.08
N GLY A 75 -21.62 -2.05 -8.77
CA GLY A 75 -21.74 -2.56 -10.14
C GLY A 75 -21.11 -1.68 -11.21
N GLU A 76 -20.48 -0.56 -10.85
CA GLU A 76 -19.60 0.15 -11.78
C GLU A 76 -18.34 -0.69 -12.10
N ILE A 77 -17.78 -0.49 -13.29
CA ILE A 77 -16.71 -1.35 -13.84
C ILE A 77 -15.38 -0.57 -13.87
N PRO A 78 -14.33 -1.04 -13.16
CA PRO A 78 -13.00 -0.44 -13.24
C PRO A 78 -12.45 -0.42 -14.68
N TYR A 79 -11.70 0.64 -15.01
CA TYR A 79 -11.13 0.94 -16.33
C TYR A 79 -12.14 1.19 -17.45
N GLN A 80 -13.44 1.23 -17.11
CA GLN A 80 -14.52 1.70 -17.98
C GLN A 80 -15.17 2.93 -17.37
N ASP A 81 -15.72 2.77 -16.15
CA ASP A 81 -16.44 3.82 -15.45
C ASP A 81 -15.51 4.68 -14.55
N MET A 82 -14.32 4.13 -14.28
CA MET A 82 -13.33 4.67 -13.35
C MET A 82 -11.94 4.35 -13.90
N ILE A 83 -11.12 5.35 -14.17
CA ILE A 83 -9.82 5.16 -14.81
C ILE A 83 -8.72 5.69 -13.89
N ASP A 84 -7.79 4.81 -13.57
CA ASP A 84 -6.61 5.09 -12.79
C ASP A 84 -5.48 4.15 -13.22
N VAL A 85 -4.25 4.44 -12.80
CA VAL A 85 -3.04 3.74 -13.21
C VAL A 85 -2.68 2.57 -12.28
N LYS A 86 -3.41 2.32 -11.19
CA LYS A 86 -3.13 1.15 -10.34
C LYS A 86 -3.72 -0.12 -10.94
N GLY A 87 -3.26 -1.26 -10.45
CA GLY A 87 -3.75 -2.56 -10.90
C GLY A 87 -5.09 -2.94 -10.25
N PRO A 88 -5.86 -3.86 -10.85
CA PRO A 88 -7.21 -4.20 -10.39
C PRO A 88 -7.24 -4.81 -8.98
N GLY A 89 -6.10 -5.28 -8.47
CA GLY A 89 -5.97 -5.88 -7.15
C GLY A 89 -6.39 -4.93 -6.02
N ILE A 90 -5.98 -3.66 -6.06
CA ILE A 90 -6.30 -2.71 -4.97
C ILE A 90 -7.79 -2.44 -4.89
N TYR A 91 -8.45 -2.25 -6.04
CA TYR A 91 -9.89 -2.01 -6.11
C TYR A 91 -10.69 -3.26 -5.74
N LEU A 92 -10.19 -4.46 -6.05
CA LEU A 92 -10.84 -5.72 -5.66
C LEU A 92 -10.88 -5.88 -4.14
N ILE A 93 -9.78 -5.59 -3.44
CA ILE A 93 -9.73 -5.64 -1.97
C ILE A 93 -10.72 -4.64 -1.39
N ASN A 94 -10.68 -3.40 -1.89
CA ASN A 94 -11.57 -2.32 -1.45
C ASN A 94 -13.05 -2.64 -1.71
N MET A 95 -13.37 -3.26 -2.86
CA MET A 95 -14.72 -3.73 -3.18
C MET A 95 -15.22 -4.77 -2.18
N ILE A 96 -14.38 -5.78 -1.88
CA ILE A 96 -14.72 -6.82 -0.91
C ILE A 96 -14.91 -6.21 0.48
N GLY A 97 -13.99 -5.34 0.90
CA GLY A 97 -14.07 -4.63 2.18
C GLY A 97 -15.35 -3.79 2.28
N TYR A 98 -15.66 -3.01 1.25
CA TYR A 98 -16.86 -2.18 1.22
C TYR A 98 -18.14 -3.03 1.28
N ARG A 99 -18.19 -4.18 0.62
CA ARG A 99 -19.33 -5.11 0.73
C ARG A 99 -19.49 -5.76 2.10
N ILE A 100 -18.41 -5.89 2.87
CA ILE A 100 -18.47 -6.47 4.22
C ILE A 100 -19.07 -5.47 5.23
N GLY A 101 -18.74 -4.18 5.12
CA GLY A 101 -19.14 -3.22 6.15
C GLY A 101 -18.92 -1.75 5.79
N GLY A 102 -19.04 -1.37 4.52
CA GLY A 102 -18.74 -0.01 4.04
C GLY A 102 -17.25 0.32 4.18
N TYR A 103 -16.91 1.60 4.33
CA TYR A 103 -15.52 2.04 4.54
C TYR A 103 -14.83 1.35 5.73
N PRO A 104 -15.47 1.15 6.91
CA PRO A 104 -14.86 0.38 8.00
C PRO A 104 -14.56 -1.08 7.63
N GLY A 105 -15.32 -1.66 6.70
CA GLY A 105 -15.07 -3.00 6.18
C GLY A 105 -13.77 -3.11 5.39
N ILE A 106 -13.33 -2.04 4.73
CA ILE A 106 -12.02 -1.95 4.06
C ILE A 106 -10.90 -1.96 5.10
N ALA A 107 -11.00 -1.09 6.11
CA ALA A 107 -10.03 -1.05 7.22
C ALA A 107 -9.97 -2.40 7.97
N PHE A 108 -11.10 -3.07 8.14
CA PHE A 108 -11.16 -4.40 8.73
C PHE A 108 -10.36 -5.43 7.92
N ILE A 109 -10.51 -5.46 6.59
CA ILE A 109 -9.72 -6.35 5.73
C ILE A 109 -8.23 -6.03 5.83
N GLU A 110 -7.84 -4.76 5.77
CA GLU A 110 -6.43 -4.36 5.96
C GLU A 110 -5.89 -4.85 7.32
N THR A 111 -6.69 -4.70 8.38
CA THR A 111 -6.35 -5.16 9.73
C THR A 111 -6.11 -6.68 9.78
N LEU A 112 -6.93 -7.47 9.07
CA LEU A 112 -6.71 -8.91 8.98
C LEU A 112 -5.38 -9.23 8.30
N PHE A 113 -5.04 -8.54 7.21
CA PHE A 113 -3.77 -8.74 6.51
C PHE A 113 -2.58 -8.43 7.42
N LEU A 114 -2.64 -7.31 8.16
CA LEU A 114 -1.63 -6.95 9.14
C LEU A 114 -1.48 -8.02 10.24
N VAL A 115 -2.58 -8.45 10.86
CA VAL A 115 -2.56 -9.44 11.95
C VAL A 115 -2.04 -10.79 11.46
N PHE A 116 -2.51 -11.30 10.32
CA PHE A 116 -1.99 -12.54 9.73
C PHE A 116 -0.52 -12.40 9.31
N GLY A 117 -0.10 -11.22 8.88
CA GLY A 117 1.29 -10.89 8.63
C GLY A 117 2.14 -11.00 9.89
N ILE A 118 1.69 -10.41 11.01
CA ILE A 118 2.37 -10.48 12.31
C ILE A 118 2.53 -11.93 12.77
N VAL A 119 1.45 -12.71 12.70
CA VAL A 119 1.46 -14.14 13.03
C VAL A 119 2.49 -14.87 12.18
N SER A 120 2.49 -14.64 10.86
CA SER A 120 3.40 -15.30 9.93
C SER A 120 4.87 -14.93 10.21
N VAL A 121 5.18 -13.65 10.42
CA VAL A 121 6.54 -13.22 10.76
C VAL A 121 7.01 -13.84 12.07
N ASP A 122 6.19 -13.84 13.13
CA ASP A 122 6.54 -14.48 14.40
C ASP A 122 6.82 -15.98 14.21
N LEU A 123 5.98 -16.69 13.46
CA LEU A 123 6.19 -18.12 13.14
C LEU A 123 7.47 -18.36 12.32
N ALA A 124 7.77 -17.51 11.32
CA ALA A 124 9.01 -17.58 10.55
C ALA A 124 10.24 -17.41 11.46
N LEU A 125 10.21 -16.41 12.34
CA LEU A 125 11.29 -16.14 13.28
C LEU A 125 11.42 -17.24 14.35
N ARG A 126 10.33 -17.90 14.76
CA ARG A 126 10.38 -19.11 15.61
C ARG A 126 11.10 -20.26 14.91
N LEU A 127 10.87 -20.45 13.60
CA LEU A 127 11.52 -21.49 12.82
C LEU A 127 13.04 -21.30 12.75
N PHE A 128 13.48 -20.03 12.70
CA PHE A 128 14.89 -19.65 12.81
C PHE A 128 15.43 -19.64 14.25
N LYS A 129 14.65 -20.13 15.22
CA LYS A 129 15.02 -20.32 16.63
C LYS A 129 15.34 -19.02 17.38
N PHE A 130 14.82 -17.89 16.93
CA PHE A 130 14.92 -16.64 17.66
C PHE A 130 14.10 -16.69 18.96
N SER A 131 14.64 -16.13 20.03
CA SER A 131 13.99 -16.12 21.36
C SER A 131 12.73 -15.25 21.35
N PRO A 132 11.70 -15.55 22.18
CA PRO A 132 10.45 -14.78 22.20
C PRO A 132 10.64 -13.28 22.28
N LEU A 133 11.55 -12.83 23.15
CA LEU A 133 11.85 -11.43 23.33
C LEU A 133 12.47 -10.76 22.09
N SER A 134 13.39 -11.46 21.40
CA SER A 134 14.01 -10.93 20.18
C SER A 134 13.00 -10.76 19.04
N ARG A 135 12.02 -11.67 18.94
CA ARG A 135 10.93 -11.58 17.96
C ARG A 135 10.02 -10.40 18.29
N PHE A 136 9.63 -10.25 19.55
CA PHE A 136 8.85 -9.10 20.02
C PHE A 136 9.52 -7.77 19.67
N CYS A 137 10.78 -7.57 20.10
CA CYS A 137 11.52 -6.33 19.82
C CYS A 137 11.65 -6.06 18.32
N SER A 138 11.93 -7.09 17.52
CA SER A 138 12.04 -6.95 16.07
C SER A 138 10.73 -6.54 15.41
N ILE A 139 9.64 -7.21 15.74
CA ILE A 139 8.34 -6.98 15.09
C ILE A 139 7.80 -5.62 15.52
N VAL A 140 7.84 -5.29 16.82
CA VAL A 140 7.42 -3.97 17.32
C VAL A 140 8.23 -2.87 16.64
N MET A 141 9.55 -2.98 16.53
CA MET A 141 10.36 -1.92 15.93
C MET A 141 10.04 -1.70 14.45
N VAL A 142 9.77 -2.76 13.69
CA VAL A 142 9.36 -2.63 12.28
C VAL A 142 7.95 -2.04 12.15
N ILE A 143 6.98 -2.47 12.97
CA ILE A 143 5.63 -1.88 12.99
C ILE A 143 5.68 -0.40 13.41
N SER A 144 6.57 -0.06 14.34
CA SER A 144 6.80 1.33 14.75
C SER A 144 7.28 2.19 13.60
N LEU A 145 8.23 1.67 12.82
CA LEU A 145 8.77 2.35 11.67
C LEU A 145 7.76 2.44 10.53
N LEU A 146 6.93 1.39 10.36
CA LEU A 146 5.78 1.44 9.46
C LEU A 146 4.85 2.58 9.85
N GLY A 147 4.53 2.76 11.15
CA GLY A 147 3.70 3.88 11.63
C GLY A 147 4.22 5.27 11.29
N LEU A 148 5.54 5.47 11.28
CA LEU A 148 6.17 6.72 10.86
C LEU A 148 6.09 6.96 9.34
N ARG A 149 5.86 5.91 8.56
CA ARG A 149 5.73 5.94 7.09
C ARG A 149 4.30 5.63 6.63
N TYR A 150 3.37 5.52 7.58
CA TYR A 150 1.99 5.12 7.34
C TYR A 150 1.20 6.29 6.80
N TYR A 151 0.79 6.23 5.54
CA TYR A 151 0.08 7.31 4.84
C TYR A 151 -1.44 7.12 4.94
N TYR A 152 -1.93 7.03 6.18
CA TYR A 152 -3.34 6.85 6.51
C TYR A 152 -3.99 5.52 6.09
N GLY A 153 -3.21 4.51 5.70
CA GLY A 153 -3.73 3.17 5.38
C GLY A 153 -4.33 3.05 3.98
N ASP A 154 -4.70 1.83 3.62
CA ASP A 154 -5.20 1.43 2.30
C ASP A 154 -4.27 1.77 1.12
N MET A 155 -2.97 2.00 1.36
CA MET A 155 -2.01 2.21 0.27
C MET A 155 -1.53 0.89 -0.34
N VAL A 156 -1.08 0.94 -1.60
CA VAL A 156 -0.56 -0.24 -2.30
C VAL A 156 0.70 -0.79 -1.64
N GLU A 157 1.48 0.06 -0.98
CA GLU A 157 2.67 -0.31 -0.19
C GLU A 157 2.28 -1.02 1.12
N ASP A 158 1.22 -0.59 1.80
CA ASP A 158 0.75 -1.21 3.05
C ASP A 158 0.41 -2.69 2.79
N TYR A 159 -0.41 -2.95 1.76
CA TYR A 159 -0.75 -4.33 1.35
C TYR A 159 0.47 -5.13 0.87
N ALA A 160 1.43 -4.50 0.18
CA ALA A 160 2.65 -5.18 -0.24
C ALA A 160 3.48 -5.65 0.96
N VAL A 161 3.60 -4.81 2.00
CA VAL A 161 4.26 -5.17 3.26
C VAL A 161 3.51 -6.30 3.97
N TYR A 162 2.19 -6.21 4.11
CA TYR A 162 1.43 -7.26 4.80
C TYR A 162 1.47 -8.60 4.07
N LEU A 163 1.37 -8.60 2.73
CA LEU A 163 1.50 -9.81 1.93
C LEU A 163 2.91 -10.41 2.00
N ALA A 164 3.95 -9.58 2.02
CA ALA A 164 5.32 -10.02 2.28
C ALA A 164 5.46 -10.66 3.68
N MET A 165 4.84 -10.07 4.70
CA MET A 165 4.80 -10.61 6.06
C MET A 165 4.09 -11.96 6.10
N ILE A 166 2.92 -12.10 5.47
CA ILE A 166 2.17 -13.37 5.33
C ILE A 166 3.02 -14.43 4.63
N ALA A 167 3.72 -14.07 3.57
CA ALA A 167 4.56 -14.99 2.79
C ALA A 167 5.83 -15.46 3.53
N SER A 168 6.26 -14.74 4.56
CA SER A 168 7.51 -15.01 5.29
C SER A 168 7.57 -16.40 5.93
N TYR A 169 6.47 -16.89 6.50
CA TYR A 169 6.43 -18.22 7.14
C TYR A 169 6.45 -19.37 6.14
N PRO A 170 5.61 -19.39 5.09
CA PRO A 170 5.73 -20.36 4.01
C PRO A 170 7.12 -20.40 3.37
N PHE A 171 7.74 -19.24 3.12
CA PHE A 171 9.12 -19.20 2.59
C PHE A 171 10.14 -19.79 3.58
N ALA A 172 10.05 -19.43 4.85
CA ALA A 172 10.89 -20.00 5.90
C ALA A 172 10.70 -21.54 6.01
N LEU A 173 9.47 -22.03 5.88
CA LEU A 173 9.16 -23.47 5.86
C LEU A 173 9.78 -24.17 4.66
N LEU A 174 9.64 -23.64 3.45
CA LEU A 174 10.28 -24.21 2.26
C LEU A 174 11.81 -24.29 2.42
N PHE A 175 12.41 -23.23 2.95
CA PHE A 175 13.83 -23.20 3.26
C PHE A 175 14.22 -24.27 4.28
N SER A 176 13.50 -24.34 5.41
CA SER A 176 13.78 -25.27 6.50
C SER A 176 13.50 -26.73 6.15
N LEU A 177 12.52 -27.00 5.28
CA LEU A 177 12.20 -28.35 4.82
C LEU A 177 13.23 -28.88 3.81
N ARG A 178 14.09 -28.02 3.28
CA ARG A 178 15.10 -28.35 2.25
C ARG A 178 14.49 -28.95 0.97
N ARG A 179 13.17 -28.85 0.78
CA ARG A 179 12.43 -29.40 -0.37
C ARG A 179 11.18 -28.57 -0.67
N PHE A 180 10.77 -28.60 -1.93
CA PHE A 180 9.54 -27.93 -2.33
C PHE A 180 8.30 -28.73 -1.92
N ASN A 181 7.27 -28.02 -1.48
CA ASN A 181 5.94 -28.56 -1.20
C ASN A 181 4.90 -27.65 -1.86
N TRP A 182 3.97 -28.22 -2.64
CA TRP A 182 2.98 -27.45 -3.40
C TRP A 182 2.04 -26.64 -2.51
N THR A 183 1.50 -27.25 -1.44
CA THR A 183 0.58 -26.57 -0.53
C THR A 183 1.25 -25.36 0.13
N ILE A 184 2.51 -25.50 0.53
CA ILE A 184 3.28 -24.41 1.14
C ILE A 184 3.68 -23.37 0.09
N GLY A 185 4.16 -23.82 -1.08
CA GLY A 185 4.70 -22.95 -2.13
C GLY A 185 3.64 -22.16 -2.90
N LEU A 186 2.39 -22.61 -2.93
CA LEU A 186 1.30 -21.85 -3.54
C LEU A 186 0.93 -20.60 -2.73
N ILE A 187 1.02 -20.63 -1.39
CA ILE A 187 0.69 -19.47 -0.54
C ILE A 187 1.51 -18.22 -0.92
N PRO A 188 2.86 -18.24 -0.91
CA PRO A 188 3.66 -17.08 -1.30
C PRO A 188 3.58 -16.80 -2.81
N ALA A 189 3.19 -17.77 -3.64
CA ALA A 189 2.98 -17.55 -5.08
C ALA A 189 1.71 -16.72 -5.34
N PHE A 190 0.60 -17.04 -4.66
CA PHE A 190 -0.62 -16.24 -4.71
C PHE A 190 -0.44 -14.88 -4.06
N ALA A 191 0.27 -14.80 -2.93
CA ALA A 191 0.62 -13.50 -2.34
C ALA A 191 1.42 -12.65 -3.33
N PHE A 192 2.42 -13.23 -4.01
CA PHE A 192 3.20 -12.51 -5.02
C PHE A 192 2.35 -12.05 -6.21
N ALA A 193 1.55 -12.94 -6.80
CA ALA A 193 0.68 -12.63 -7.92
C ALA A 193 -0.33 -11.51 -7.57
N PHE A 194 -0.86 -11.57 -6.35
CA PHE A 194 -1.77 -10.55 -5.86
C PHE A 194 -1.07 -9.21 -5.62
N THR A 195 0.12 -9.20 -5.00
CA THR A 195 0.94 -7.98 -4.86
C THR A 195 1.21 -7.33 -6.22
N THR A 196 1.59 -8.11 -7.24
CA THR A 196 1.83 -7.56 -8.59
C THR A 196 0.57 -7.07 -9.28
N SER A 197 -0.60 -7.61 -8.92
CA SER A 197 -1.89 -7.15 -9.45
C SER A 197 -2.42 -5.89 -8.77
N ILE A 198 -1.92 -5.56 -7.57
CA ILE A 198 -2.15 -4.27 -6.89
C ILE A 198 -1.22 -3.23 -7.52
N HIS A 199 0.08 -3.52 -7.52
CA HIS A 199 1.11 -2.66 -8.10
C HIS A 199 2.31 -3.50 -8.56
N PHE A 200 2.60 -3.45 -9.85
CA PHE A 200 3.59 -4.33 -10.48
C PHE A 200 4.99 -4.23 -9.84
N ASN A 201 5.38 -3.02 -9.41
CA ASN A 201 6.72 -2.75 -8.87
C ASN A 201 6.92 -3.26 -7.43
N ASN A 202 5.87 -3.63 -6.70
CA ASN A 202 5.97 -3.95 -5.27
C ASN A 202 6.42 -5.40 -4.99
N GLY A 203 6.89 -6.12 -6.01
CA GLY A 203 7.25 -7.54 -5.95
C GLY A 203 8.62 -7.89 -5.35
N ALA A 204 9.43 -6.91 -4.95
CA ALA A 204 10.85 -7.10 -4.63
C ALA A 204 11.12 -8.16 -3.54
N TYR A 205 10.31 -8.18 -2.48
CA TYR A 205 10.41 -9.18 -1.40
C TYR A 205 10.27 -10.62 -1.90
N PHE A 206 9.31 -10.86 -2.78
CA PHE A 206 9.05 -12.17 -3.34
C PHE A 206 10.16 -12.59 -4.27
N ILE A 207 10.63 -11.67 -5.14
CA ILE A 207 11.76 -11.91 -6.05
C ILE A 207 13.00 -12.34 -5.25
N ALA A 208 13.27 -11.69 -4.12
CA ALA A 208 14.39 -12.03 -3.26
C ALA A 208 14.33 -13.46 -2.73
N TRP A 209 13.19 -13.87 -2.17
CA TRP A 209 12.98 -15.22 -1.67
C TRP A 209 13.00 -16.27 -2.77
N TYR A 210 12.32 -16.02 -3.89
CA TYR A 210 12.28 -16.95 -5.01
C TYR A 210 13.66 -17.14 -5.65
N ALA A 211 14.41 -16.06 -5.88
CA ALA A 211 15.77 -16.13 -6.42
C ALA A 211 16.69 -16.90 -5.46
N MET A 212 16.66 -16.57 -4.16
CA MET A 212 17.45 -17.26 -3.16
C MET A 212 17.09 -18.75 -3.08
N LEU A 213 15.80 -19.11 -2.98
CA LEU A 213 15.35 -20.50 -2.87
C LEU A 213 15.60 -21.32 -4.13
N PHE A 214 15.49 -20.70 -5.31
CA PHE A 214 15.83 -21.34 -6.57
C PHE A 214 17.31 -21.75 -6.60
N LEU A 215 18.20 -20.80 -6.30
CA LEU A 215 19.65 -21.07 -6.20
C LEU A 215 19.97 -22.07 -5.10
N PHE A 216 19.28 -21.98 -3.97
CA PHE A 216 19.39 -22.91 -2.85
C PHE A 216 19.10 -24.36 -3.30
N TYR A 217 17.96 -24.61 -3.97
CA TYR A 217 17.64 -25.95 -4.47
C TYR A 217 18.58 -26.43 -5.56
N CYS A 218 19.01 -25.56 -6.46
CA CYS A 218 20.01 -25.90 -7.49
C CYS A 218 21.34 -26.31 -6.85
N SER A 219 21.82 -25.55 -5.85
CA SER A 219 23.09 -25.83 -5.17
C SER A 219 23.09 -27.14 -4.39
N ASN A 220 21.91 -27.59 -3.94
CA ASN A 220 21.71 -28.86 -3.23
C ASN A 220 21.41 -30.03 -4.19
N GLY A 221 21.65 -29.86 -5.49
CA GLY A 221 21.47 -30.92 -6.50
C GLY A 221 20.01 -31.24 -6.83
N SER A 222 19.07 -30.36 -6.47
CA SER A 222 17.64 -30.63 -6.55
C SER A 222 16.92 -29.70 -7.56
N LEU A 223 17.32 -29.76 -8.83
CA LEU A 223 16.74 -28.96 -9.91
C LEU A 223 15.21 -29.09 -10.00
N LEU A 224 14.66 -30.29 -9.75
CA LEU A 224 13.21 -30.50 -9.77
C LEU A 224 12.46 -29.63 -8.74
N ASN A 225 13.02 -29.41 -7.55
CA ASN A 225 12.41 -28.52 -6.55
C ASN A 225 12.50 -27.06 -6.99
N ALA A 226 13.59 -26.65 -7.65
CA ALA A 226 13.73 -25.32 -8.23
C ALA A 226 12.70 -25.08 -9.36
N VAL A 227 12.49 -26.06 -10.23
CA VAL A 227 11.47 -26.00 -11.29
C VAL A 227 10.06 -25.95 -10.71
N LYS A 228 9.74 -26.78 -9.70
CA LYS A 228 8.43 -26.73 -9.04
C LYS A 228 8.16 -25.38 -8.38
N LEU A 229 9.18 -24.77 -7.77
CA LEU A 229 9.12 -23.43 -7.21
C LEU A 229 8.82 -22.36 -8.29
N ALA A 230 9.44 -22.45 -9.46
CA ALA A 230 9.13 -21.54 -10.57
C ALA A 230 7.70 -21.76 -11.11
N LEU A 231 7.29 -23.03 -11.25
CA LEU A 231 5.95 -23.39 -11.72
C LEU A 231 4.84 -22.92 -10.76
N SER A 232 5.09 -22.86 -9.45
CA SER A 232 4.07 -22.31 -8.53
C SER A 232 3.80 -20.83 -8.77
N VAL A 233 4.84 -20.04 -9.09
CA VAL A 233 4.66 -18.63 -9.47
C VAL A 233 3.86 -18.51 -10.76
N VAL A 234 4.21 -19.27 -11.80
CA VAL A 234 3.47 -19.25 -13.08
C VAL A 234 2.01 -19.63 -12.87
N THR A 235 1.75 -20.67 -12.07
CA THR A 235 0.39 -21.14 -11.75
C THR A 235 -0.43 -20.04 -11.06
N ALA A 236 0.15 -19.37 -10.05
CA ALA A 236 -0.54 -18.30 -9.34
C ALA A 236 -0.79 -17.08 -10.22
N MET A 237 0.20 -16.66 -11.02
CA MET A 237 0.07 -15.54 -11.96
C MET A 237 -1.04 -15.80 -12.99
N LEU A 238 -1.05 -16.99 -13.63
CA LEU A 238 -2.11 -17.37 -14.56
C LEU A 238 -3.49 -17.42 -13.91
N THR A 239 -3.56 -17.83 -12.63
CA THR A 239 -4.84 -17.90 -11.91
C THR A 239 -5.37 -16.51 -11.60
N VAL A 240 -4.54 -15.63 -11.04
CA VAL A 240 -4.94 -14.26 -10.65
C VAL A 240 -5.25 -13.41 -11.87
N PHE A 241 -4.30 -13.31 -12.82
CA PHE A 241 -4.49 -12.51 -14.03
C PHE A 241 -5.50 -13.13 -14.99
N GLY A 242 -5.62 -14.46 -15.02
CA GLY A 242 -6.68 -15.15 -15.76
C GLY A 242 -8.07 -14.85 -15.18
N GLY A 243 -8.19 -14.76 -13.85
CA GLY A 243 -9.43 -14.32 -13.19
C GLY A 243 -9.83 -12.89 -13.58
N TYR A 244 -8.88 -11.95 -13.56
CA TYR A 244 -9.12 -10.59 -14.05
C TYR A 244 -9.49 -10.57 -15.53
N PHE A 245 -8.76 -11.30 -16.36
CA PHE A 245 -9.06 -11.41 -17.79
C PHE A 245 -10.49 -11.88 -18.02
N LEU A 246 -10.91 -12.97 -17.38
CA LEU A 246 -12.25 -13.52 -17.55
C LEU A 246 -13.33 -12.53 -17.09
N TYR A 247 -13.12 -11.85 -15.95
CA TYR A 247 -14.04 -10.83 -15.46
C TYR A 247 -14.19 -9.68 -16.47
N PHE A 248 -13.10 -9.00 -16.81
CA PHE A 248 -13.14 -7.83 -17.69
C PHE A 248 -13.57 -8.18 -19.12
N TYR A 249 -13.22 -9.37 -19.61
CA TYR A 249 -13.71 -9.86 -20.89
C TYR A 249 -15.22 -10.07 -20.87
N SER A 250 -15.79 -10.58 -19.77
CA SER A 250 -17.24 -10.78 -19.66
C SER A 250 -18.02 -9.47 -19.58
N GLU A 251 -17.43 -8.42 -19.02
CA GLU A 251 -18.08 -7.10 -18.88
C GLU A 251 -17.98 -6.23 -20.15
N GLY A 252 -16.82 -6.22 -20.82
CA GLY A 252 -16.56 -5.29 -21.93
C GLY A 252 -15.73 -5.87 -23.08
N GLY A 253 -15.60 -7.18 -23.16
CA GLY A 253 -14.85 -7.87 -24.22
C GLY A 253 -13.36 -7.52 -24.24
N MET A 254 -12.72 -7.70 -25.40
CA MET A 254 -11.28 -7.43 -25.54
C MET A 254 -10.92 -5.95 -25.41
N GLU A 255 -11.85 -5.03 -25.68
CA GLU A 255 -11.60 -3.59 -25.55
C GLU A 255 -11.32 -3.23 -24.09
N LEU A 256 -12.17 -3.68 -23.17
CA LEU A 256 -11.97 -3.44 -21.74
C LEU A 256 -10.72 -4.16 -21.20
N VAL A 257 -10.45 -5.39 -21.64
CA VAL A 257 -9.21 -6.09 -21.29
C VAL A 257 -7.98 -5.29 -21.71
N ASN A 258 -7.98 -4.72 -22.92
CA ASN A 258 -6.89 -3.89 -23.41
C ASN A 258 -6.72 -2.62 -22.57
N ASN A 259 -7.83 -1.97 -22.16
CA ASN A 259 -7.78 -0.81 -21.27
C ASN A 259 -7.16 -1.17 -19.91
N VAL A 260 -7.60 -2.28 -19.30
CA VAL A 260 -7.06 -2.76 -18.03
C VAL A 260 -5.56 -2.99 -18.15
N VAL A 261 -5.11 -3.73 -19.16
CA VAL A 261 -3.68 -4.00 -19.39
C VAL A 261 -2.90 -2.71 -19.64
N PHE A 262 -3.46 -1.80 -20.42
CA PHE A 262 -2.80 -0.53 -20.74
C PHE A 262 -2.57 0.31 -19.48
N TYR A 263 -3.65 0.59 -18.73
CA TYR A 263 -3.59 1.47 -17.56
C TYR A 263 -2.88 0.85 -16.37
N SER A 264 -3.01 -0.46 -16.15
CA SER A 264 -2.38 -1.10 -14.99
C SER A 264 -0.91 -1.51 -15.20
N ILE A 265 -0.49 -1.73 -16.45
CA ILE A 265 0.85 -2.29 -16.75
C ILE A 265 1.59 -1.42 -17.77
N VAL A 266 1.05 -1.29 -18.99
CA VAL A 266 1.81 -0.74 -20.14
C VAL A 266 2.17 0.73 -19.93
N ILE A 267 1.31 1.51 -19.27
CA ILE A 267 1.52 2.94 -19.06
C ILE A 267 2.82 3.24 -18.29
N HIS A 268 3.25 2.36 -17.40
CA HIS A 268 4.49 2.51 -16.62
C HIS A 268 5.75 2.16 -17.40
N ILE A 269 5.60 1.53 -18.57
CA ILE A 269 6.72 1.09 -19.43
C ILE A 269 6.86 2.03 -20.63
N ASN A 270 5.79 2.75 -21.00
CA ASN A 270 5.78 3.59 -22.19
C ASN A 270 6.47 4.94 -21.91
N GLU A 271 7.53 5.24 -22.67
CA GLU A 271 8.40 6.42 -22.52
C GLU A 271 7.63 7.75 -22.50
N GLN A 272 6.48 7.83 -23.19
CA GLN A 272 5.68 9.05 -23.32
C GLN A 272 4.84 9.40 -22.09
N ALA A 273 4.54 8.45 -21.20
CA ALA A 273 3.66 8.70 -20.04
C ALA A 273 4.40 9.29 -18.83
N TYR A 274 5.69 8.95 -18.67
CA TYR A 274 6.48 9.35 -17.50
C TYR A 274 7.87 9.96 -17.83
N ASN A 275 8.19 10.25 -19.11
CA ASN A 275 9.53 10.72 -19.51
C ASN A 275 10.63 9.85 -18.87
N LEU A 276 10.58 8.54 -19.14
CA LEU A 276 11.54 7.56 -18.62
C LEU A 276 12.93 7.80 -19.22
N ASN A 277 13.66 8.79 -18.68
CA ASN A 277 15.11 8.74 -18.63
C ASN A 277 15.51 7.48 -17.82
N ILE A 278 16.75 7.02 -17.99
CA ILE A 278 17.32 5.89 -17.24
C ILE A 278 16.90 6.01 -15.76
N PRO A 279 16.29 4.95 -15.15
CA PRO A 279 15.73 5.04 -13.80
C PRO A 279 16.78 5.58 -12.85
N ASP A 280 16.44 6.63 -12.11
CA ASP A 280 17.39 7.23 -11.20
C ASP A 280 17.57 6.31 -9.99
N LEU A 281 18.68 5.57 -10.00
CA LEU A 281 18.99 4.62 -8.94
C LEU A 281 19.21 5.34 -7.60
N SER A 282 19.54 6.63 -7.59
CA SER A 282 19.63 7.39 -6.33
C SER A 282 18.25 7.59 -5.70
N ALA A 283 17.19 7.86 -6.47
CA ALA A 283 15.85 7.98 -5.93
C ALA A 283 15.39 6.68 -5.24
N GLY A 284 15.61 5.53 -5.88
CA GLY A 284 15.29 4.22 -5.30
C GLY A 284 16.10 3.91 -4.04
N PHE A 285 17.35 4.38 -3.96
CA PHE A 285 18.25 4.20 -2.82
C PHE A 285 17.85 4.99 -1.58
N VAL A 286 17.02 6.03 -1.71
CA VAL A 286 16.59 6.89 -0.60
C VAL A 286 15.95 6.08 0.53
N GLY A 287 15.01 5.18 0.22
CA GLY A 287 14.34 4.39 1.24
C GLY A 287 15.27 3.42 1.98
N PHE A 288 16.31 2.92 1.31
CA PHE A 288 17.35 2.11 1.95
C PHE A 288 18.13 2.91 3.01
N VAL A 289 18.39 4.19 2.74
CA VAL A 289 19.08 5.11 3.65
C VAL A 289 18.17 5.56 4.79
N ARG A 290 16.97 6.05 4.46
CA ARG A 290 16.04 6.71 5.37
C ARG A 290 15.40 5.74 6.37
N THR A 291 15.20 4.48 6.01
CA THR A 291 14.77 3.44 6.98
C THR A 291 15.87 3.00 7.94
N GLY A 292 17.14 3.36 7.68
CA GLY A 292 18.28 2.87 8.44
C GLY A 292 18.59 1.38 8.22
N LEU A 293 18.02 0.75 7.18
CA LEU A 293 18.28 -0.66 6.87
C LEU A 293 19.79 -0.93 6.68
N TRP A 294 20.54 0.01 6.09
CA TRP A 294 21.99 -0.07 5.95
C TRP A 294 22.73 -0.22 7.29
N ILE A 295 22.27 0.45 8.36
CA ILE A 295 22.86 0.40 9.71
C ILE A 295 22.71 -1.02 10.26
N ILE A 296 21.48 -1.54 10.17
CA ILE A 296 21.14 -2.88 10.64
C ILE A 296 21.95 -3.94 9.90
N LEU A 297 22.04 -3.82 8.58
CA LEU A 297 22.78 -4.76 7.75
C LEU A 297 24.28 -4.76 8.05
N ALA A 298 24.88 -3.60 8.32
CA ALA A 298 26.28 -3.52 8.69
C ALA A 298 26.58 -4.35 9.96
N GLY A 299 25.76 -4.18 11.01
CA GLY A 299 25.88 -4.98 12.24
C GLY A 299 25.53 -6.45 12.02
N PHE A 300 24.46 -6.73 11.27
CA PHE A 300 23.98 -8.08 11.00
C PHE A 300 25.00 -8.90 10.22
N VAL A 301 25.52 -8.39 9.09
CA VAL A 301 26.48 -9.10 8.25
C VAL A 301 27.77 -9.37 9.01
N TRP A 302 28.30 -8.39 9.74
CA TRP A 302 29.48 -8.58 10.57
C TRP A 302 29.29 -9.74 11.57
N LEU A 303 28.20 -9.69 12.35
CA LEU A 303 27.95 -10.68 13.38
C LEU A 303 27.46 -12.03 12.83
N MET A 304 26.83 -12.05 11.65
CA MET A 304 26.41 -13.28 11.00
C MET A 304 27.61 -14.13 10.59
N PHE A 305 28.67 -13.49 10.08
CA PHE A 305 29.90 -14.16 9.67
C PHE A 305 30.96 -14.29 10.76
N SER A 306 30.69 -13.82 11.99
CA SER A 306 31.60 -14.01 13.11
C SER A 306 31.78 -15.51 13.44
N LYS A 307 32.93 -15.85 14.03
CA LYS A 307 33.30 -17.24 14.33
C LYS A 307 32.41 -17.87 15.41
N ASP A 308 31.89 -17.06 16.32
CA ASP A 308 31.07 -17.45 17.47
C ASP A 308 29.57 -17.55 17.15
N ASN A 309 29.14 -17.27 15.91
CA ASN A 309 27.73 -17.39 15.52
C ASN A 309 27.37 -18.84 15.12
N LEU A 310 26.59 -19.55 15.93
CA LEU A 310 26.13 -20.90 15.58
C LEU A 310 24.65 -20.96 15.13
N LEU A 311 23.92 -19.84 15.14
CA LEU A 311 22.48 -19.85 14.92
C LEU A 311 22.08 -20.33 13.52
N PHE A 312 22.86 -19.95 12.51
CA PHE A 312 22.64 -20.32 11.10
C PHE A 312 23.61 -21.40 10.60
N VAL A 313 24.22 -22.14 11.53
CA VAL A 313 25.10 -23.26 11.21
C VAL A 313 24.48 -24.50 11.79
N SER A 314 24.09 -25.44 10.93
CA SER A 314 23.52 -26.72 11.33
C SER A 314 24.39 -27.87 10.85
N ASN A 315 24.07 -29.09 11.31
CA ASN A 315 24.71 -30.31 10.81
C ASN A 315 24.47 -30.52 9.30
N GLU A 316 23.42 -29.92 8.74
CA GLU A 316 23.05 -30.04 7.33
C GLU A 316 23.77 -29.01 6.44
N GLY A 317 24.34 -27.95 7.02
CA GLY A 317 25.02 -26.93 6.24
C GLY A 317 25.11 -25.56 6.92
N ASN A 318 25.81 -24.65 6.25
CA ASN A 318 25.97 -23.26 6.65
C ASN A 318 25.00 -22.37 5.88
N ASP A 319 23.93 -21.93 6.55
CA ASP A 319 22.84 -21.17 5.95
C ASP A 319 23.11 -19.67 5.83
N ARG A 320 24.21 -19.18 6.43
CA ARG A 320 24.56 -17.74 6.46
C ARG A 320 24.59 -17.11 5.07
N ARG A 321 25.10 -17.85 4.07
CA ARG A 321 25.19 -17.36 2.68
C ARG A 321 23.83 -17.18 2.03
N TRP A 322 22.84 -18.00 2.38
CA TRP A 322 21.49 -17.91 1.84
C TRP A 322 20.76 -16.68 2.37
N PHE A 323 20.88 -16.39 3.67
CA PHE A 323 20.36 -15.12 4.22
C PHE A 323 21.06 -13.89 3.61
N PHE A 324 22.37 -13.97 3.36
CA PHE A 324 23.10 -12.91 2.67
C PHE A 324 22.58 -12.69 1.24
N LEU A 325 22.37 -13.76 0.47
CA LEU A 325 21.80 -13.68 -0.88
C LEU A 325 20.37 -13.15 -0.89
N TYR A 326 19.53 -13.62 0.04
CA TYR A 326 18.16 -13.11 0.20
C TYR A 326 18.15 -11.59 0.42
N LEU A 327 18.96 -11.09 1.36
CA LEU A 327 19.02 -9.64 1.62
C LEU A 327 19.61 -8.89 0.42
N GLY A 328 20.66 -9.41 -0.20
CA GLY A 328 21.27 -8.80 -1.39
C GLY A 328 20.31 -8.66 -2.56
N PHE A 329 19.62 -9.74 -2.94
CA PHE A 329 18.60 -9.70 -3.99
C PHE A 329 17.45 -8.76 -3.62
N GLY A 330 17.00 -8.78 -2.36
CA GLY A 330 15.92 -7.93 -1.88
C GLY A 330 16.23 -6.45 -1.99
N ILE A 331 17.40 -6.02 -1.51
CA ILE A 331 17.80 -4.61 -1.55
C ILE A 331 17.94 -4.15 -3.00
N ILE A 332 18.63 -4.91 -3.85
CA ILE A 332 18.82 -4.55 -5.26
C ILE A 332 17.47 -4.46 -5.99
N ALA A 333 16.59 -5.46 -5.80
CA ALA A 333 15.27 -5.46 -6.43
C ALA A 333 14.40 -4.29 -5.93
N THR A 334 14.48 -3.93 -4.66
CA THR A 334 13.71 -2.82 -4.08
C THR A 334 14.22 -1.47 -4.58
N ILE A 335 15.54 -1.27 -4.68
CA ILE A 335 16.12 -0.06 -5.28
C ILE A 335 15.63 0.10 -6.71
N VAL A 336 15.74 -0.94 -7.53
CA VAL A 336 15.29 -0.89 -8.94
C VAL A 336 13.80 -0.61 -9.02
N ALA A 337 12.97 -1.30 -8.22
CA ALA A 337 11.53 -1.10 -8.21
C ALA A 337 11.13 0.33 -7.83
N ASN A 338 11.72 0.87 -6.76
CA ASN A 338 11.42 2.22 -6.28
C ASN A 338 11.93 3.30 -7.24
N SER A 339 13.00 3.03 -8.00
CA SER A 339 13.52 3.96 -9.01
C SER A 339 12.60 4.16 -10.22
N LEU A 340 11.62 3.28 -10.44
CA LEU A 340 10.73 3.38 -11.60
C LEU A 340 9.75 4.55 -11.51
N THR A 341 9.44 5.03 -10.31
CA THR A 341 8.54 6.18 -10.14
C THR A 341 9.28 7.50 -10.29
N GLY A 342 10.58 7.55 -9.97
CA GLY A 342 11.37 8.79 -9.91
C GLY A 342 11.01 9.74 -8.77
N HIS A 343 9.95 9.44 -8.01
CA HIS A 343 9.41 10.27 -6.95
C HIS A 343 9.87 9.78 -5.57
N ILE A 344 10.01 10.70 -4.62
CA ILE A 344 10.50 10.39 -3.28
C ILE A 344 9.42 10.72 -2.25
N TYR A 345 8.61 9.70 -1.93
CA TYR A 345 7.61 9.77 -0.87
C TYR A 345 7.95 8.83 0.28
N ASP A 346 7.48 9.15 1.49
CA ASP A 346 7.71 8.35 2.70
C ASP A 346 7.14 6.93 2.61
N HIS A 347 5.97 6.76 1.97
CA HIS A 347 5.32 5.46 1.88
C HIS A 347 6.12 4.47 1.00
N TYR A 348 6.95 4.94 0.06
CA TYR A 348 7.82 4.06 -0.73
C TYR A 348 8.91 3.37 0.11
N ASP A 349 9.29 3.96 1.24
CA ASP A 349 10.25 3.36 2.18
C ASP A 349 9.73 2.04 2.76
N GLN A 350 8.41 1.87 2.82
CA GLN A 350 7.78 0.71 3.43
C GLN A 350 8.23 -0.61 2.78
N LEU A 351 8.56 -0.59 1.49
CA LEU A 351 9.02 -1.77 0.74
C LEU A 351 10.35 -2.34 1.25
N TYR A 352 11.13 -1.56 2.02
CA TYR A 352 12.36 -2.03 2.67
C TYR A 352 12.11 -2.73 4.02
N LEU A 353 10.98 -2.45 4.68
CA LEU A 353 10.69 -2.90 6.03
C LEU A 353 10.64 -4.43 6.20
N PRO A 354 10.08 -5.23 5.25
CA PRO A 354 10.08 -6.69 5.36
C PRO A 354 11.47 -7.31 5.47
N PHE A 355 12.51 -6.65 4.96
CA PHE A 355 13.90 -7.12 5.05
C PHE A 355 14.54 -6.88 6.42
N MET A 356 13.93 -6.07 7.28
CA MET A 356 14.46 -5.72 8.60
C MET A 356 14.17 -6.77 9.67
N PHE A 357 13.09 -7.57 9.54
CA PHE A 357 12.66 -8.51 10.59
C PHE A 357 13.74 -9.53 10.97
N ILE A 358 14.35 -10.22 10.00
CA ILE A 358 15.36 -11.25 10.30
C ILE A 358 16.65 -10.62 10.88
N PRO A 359 17.23 -9.57 10.27
CA PRO A 359 18.41 -8.91 10.83
C PRO A 359 18.21 -8.35 12.23
N LEU A 360 17.06 -7.72 12.49
CA LEU A 360 16.76 -7.15 13.81
C LEU A 360 16.55 -8.23 14.86
N ALA A 361 15.77 -9.26 14.56
CA ALA A 361 15.60 -10.41 15.46
C ALA A 361 16.96 -11.06 15.78
N PHE A 362 17.86 -11.17 14.80
CA PHE A 362 19.21 -11.68 15.01
C PHE A 362 20.06 -10.80 15.93
N LEU A 363 20.12 -9.49 15.67
CA LEU A 363 20.87 -8.57 16.51
C LEU A 363 20.36 -8.59 17.95
N MET A 364 19.03 -8.58 18.13
CA MET A 364 18.39 -8.67 19.44
C MET A 364 18.66 -10.01 20.12
N HIS A 365 18.53 -11.13 19.40
CA HIS A 365 18.79 -12.46 19.95
C HIS A 365 20.23 -12.58 20.44
N ARG A 366 21.18 -12.12 19.64
CA ARG A 366 22.60 -12.15 19.98
C ARG A 366 22.90 -11.26 21.19
N TYR A 367 22.33 -10.06 21.25
CA TYR A 367 22.44 -9.18 22.42
C TYR A 367 21.89 -9.83 23.70
N LEU A 368 20.85 -10.65 23.58
CA LEU A 368 20.23 -11.32 24.73
C LEU A 368 20.97 -12.57 25.22
N HIS A 369 21.74 -13.25 24.36
CA HIS A 369 22.29 -14.58 24.68
C HIS A 369 23.81 -14.63 24.72
N VAL A 370 24.49 -13.70 24.07
CA VAL A 370 25.94 -13.61 24.10
C VAL A 370 26.32 -12.56 25.15
N LYS A 371 27.25 -12.88 26.04
CA LYS A 371 27.80 -11.88 26.98
C LYS A 371 29.04 -11.24 26.37
N GLN A 372 28.99 -9.94 26.14
CA GLN A 372 30.11 -9.11 25.72
C GLN A 372 30.05 -7.76 26.44
N ASP A 373 31.21 -7.19 26.70
CA ASP A 373 31.35 -5.91 27.38
C ASP A 373 30.75 -4.76 26.56
N ILE A 374 31.01 -4.77 25.24
CA ILE A 374 30.44 -3.85 24.26
C ILE A 374 29.93 -4.67 23.10
N HIS A 375 28.61 -4.76 22.98
CA HIS A 375 27.96 -5.50 21.92
C HIS A 375 27.90 -4.66 20.64
N ILE A 376 28.38 -5.22 19.54
CA ILE A 376 28.10 -4.67 18.20
C ILE A 376 26.58 -4.60 18.00
N SER A 377 25.82 -5.62 18.42
CA SER A 377 24.35 -5.57 18.40
C SER A 377 23.78 -4.36 19.13
N PHE A 378 24.27 -4.09 20.34
CA PHE A 378 23.85 -2.94 21.14
C PHE A 378 24.12 -1.63 20.41
N LEU A 379 25.35 -1.46 19.91
CA LEU A 379 25.77 -0.25 19.20
C LEU A 379 24.97 -0.07 17.91
N THR A 380 24.74 -1.12 17.14
CA THR A 380 23.95 -1.06 15.90
C THR A 380 22.50 -0.64 16.19
N ILE A 381 21.85 -1.25 17.18
CA ILE A 381 20.46 -0.91 17.53
C ILE A 381 20.38 0.50 18.10
N LEU A 382 21.31 0.88 18.98
CA LEU A 382 21.38 2.23 19.54
C LEU A 382 21.59 3.27 18.43
N PHE A 383 22.50 2.99 17.49
CA PHE A 383 22.77 3.87 16.36
C PHE A 383 21.51 4.06 15.53
N LEU A 384 20.81 2.97 15.19
CA LEU A 384 19.54 3.02 14.47
C LEU A 384 18.51 3.90 15.20
N LEU A 385 18.34 3.69 16.51
CA LEU A 385 17.37 4.45 17.31
C LEU A 385 17.70 5.95 17.33
N VAL A 386 18.97 6.32 17.55
CA VAL A 386 19.38 7.72 17.54
C VAL A 386 19.20 8.32 16.14
N PHE A 387 19.55 7.58 15.09
CA PHE A 387 19.39 8.01 13.70
C PHE A 387 17.92 8.31 13.36
N LEU A 388 16.99 7.42 13.73
CA LEU A 388 15.56 7.60 13.45
C LEU A 388 14.94 8.70 14.31
N VAL A 389 15.34 8.80 15.59
CA VAL A 389 14.83 9.85 16.50
C VAL A 389 15.37 11.22 16.11
N SER A 390 16.65 11.34 15.74
CA SER A 390 17.22 12.63 15.33
C SER A 390 16.55 13.15 14.07
N GLU A 391 16.12 12.25 13.18
CA GLU A 391 15.37 12.61 11.98
C GLU A 391 14.09 13.40 12.33
N HIS A 392 13.30 12.89 13.27
CA HIS A 392 12.03 13.51 13.67
C HIS A 392 12.19 14.65 14.68
N ALA A 393 13.33 14.71 15.39
CA ALA A 393 13.58 15.73 16.41
C ALA A 393 14.14 17.03 15.83
N ILE A 394 14.80 16.98 14.67
CA ILE A 394 15.57 18.10 14.12
C ILE A 394 14.89 18.68 12.88
N TRP A 395 14.26 17.83 12.08
CA TRP A 395 13.70 18.22 10.79
C TRP A 395 12.18 18.30 10.85
N GLU A 396 11.62 19.24 10.09
CA GLU A 396 10.18 19.27 9.90
C GLU A 396 9.78 18.09 9.02
N TRP A 397 8.76 17.36 9.47
CA TRP A 397 8.23 16.21 8.75
C TRP A 397 6.96 16.63 8.01
N ASN A 398 6.99 16.64 6.69
CA ASN A 398 5.79 16.68 5.87
C ASN A 398 5.65 15.37 5.11
N ARG A 399 4.43 15.08 4.65
CA ARG A 399 4.14 13.87 3.87
C ARG A 399 4.15 14.14 2.36
N LEU A 400 4.76 15.25 1.95
CA LEU A 400 4.88 15.65 0.56
C LEU A 400 6.09 14.97 -0.07
N GLU A 401 6.28 15.23 -1.35
CA GLU A 401 7.45 14.76 -2.07
C GLU A 401 8.71 15.44 -1.55
N TRP A 402 9.77 14.66 -1.37
CA TRP A 402 11.05 15.15 -0.90
C TRP A 402 12.00 15.47 -2.06
N GLU A 403 12.76 16.56 -1.91
CA GLU A 403 13.93 16.78 -2.77
C GLU A 403 15.04 15.81 -2.38
N GLU A 404 15.53 15.04 -3.36
CA GLU A 404 16.55 14.00 -3.15
C GLU A 404 17.78 14.50 -2.35
N PRO A 405 18.43 15.63 -2.69
CA PRO A 405 19.63 16.07 -1.99
C PRO A 405 19.37 16.39 -0.51
N ALA A 406 18.18 16.91 -0.18
CA ALA A 406 17.80 17.23 1.19
C ALA A 406 17.76 15.96 2.06
N VAL A 407 17.21 14.87 1.53
CA VAL A 407 17.12 13.59 2.27
C VAL A 407 18.51 13.06 2.62
N TYR A 408 19.46 13.11 1.68
CA TYR A 408 20.83 12.67 1.93
C TYR A 408 21.58 13.55 2.94
N ILE A 409 21.35 14.86 2.92
CA ILE A 409 21.91 15.78 3.92
C ILE A 409 21.36 15.45 5.31
N HIS A 410 20.04 15.28 5.44
CA HIS A 410 19.39 14.92 6.70
C HIS A 410 19.95 13.60 7.23
N ALA A 411 20.00 12.56 6.38
CA ALA A 411 20.54 11.26 6.75
C ALA A 411 22.02 11.35 7.19
N GLY A 412 22.84 12.14 6.49
CA GLY A 412 24.24 12.36 6.86
C GLY A 412 24.40 12.99 8.25
N ILE A 413 23.63 14.03 8.54
CA ILE A 413 23.63 14.70 9.86
C ILE A 413 23.13 13.75 10.95
N ASN A 414 22.02 13.06 10.71
CA ASN A 414 21.44 12.07 11.64
C ASN A 414 22.45 10.96 11.97
N ALA A 415 23.15 10.44 10.96
CA ALA A 415 24.21 9.44 11.13
C ALA A 415 25.40 10.01 11.94
N GLY A 416 25.78 11.26 11.71
CA GLY A 416 26.82 11.95 12.49
C GLY A 416 26.46 12.06 13.98
N ILE A 417 25.21 12.41 14.29
CA ILE A 417 24.68 12.48 15.66
C ILE A 417 24.67 11.09 16.30
N ALA A 418 24.14 10.09 15.60
CA ALA A 418 24.11 8.70 16.08
C ALA A 418 25.53 8.17 16.37
N LEU A 419 26.49 8.48 15.49
CA LEU A 419 27.89 8.12 15.68
C LEU A 419 28.48 8.79 16.92
N PHE A 420 28.27 10.09 17.09
CA PHE A 420 28.77 10.84 18.25
C PHE A 420 28.23 10.27 19.57
N VAL A 421 26.93 9.98 19.64
CA VAL A 421 26.29 9.38 20.83
C VAL A 421 26.85 7.98 21.11
N CYS A 422 26.96 7.13 20.08
CA CYS A 422 27.51 5.77 20.24
C CYS A 422 28.97 5.79 20.70
N LEU A 423 29.82 6.66 20.14
CA LEU A 423 31.21 6.82 20.54
C LEU A 423 31.33 7.37 21.97
N SER A 424 30.49 8.34 22.33
CA SER A 424 30.47 8.91 23.69
C SER A 424 30.11 7.85 24.74
N ILE A 425 29.09 7.04 24.46
CA ILE A 425 28.70 5.92 25.33
C ILE A 425 29.79 4.86 25.38
N PHE A 426 30.42 4.54 24.25
CA PHE A 426 31.55 3.60 24.19
C PHE A 426 32.72 4.07 25.08
N ILE A 427 33.13 5.33 24.94
CA ILE A 427 34.24 5.93 25.70
C ILE A 427 33.88 6.01 27.19
N LEU A 428 32.69 6.51 27.53
CA LEU A 428 32.24 6.65 28.90
C LEU A 428 32.18 5.29 29.62
N ARG A 429 31.65 4.26 28.96
CA ARG A 429 31.62 2.90 29.50
C ARG A 429 33.03 2.33 29.70
N ARG A 430 33.92 2.55 28.73
CA ARG A 430 35.32 2.15 28.83
C ARG A 430 36.03 2.84 30.01
N TRP A 431 35.75 4.12 30.23
CA TRP A 431 36.34 4.91 31.31
C TRP A 431 35.80 4.52 32.69
N LEU A 432 34.48 4.34 32.82
CA LEU A 432 33.82 4.00 34.09
C LEU A 432 34.07 2.54 34.55
N GLY A 433 34.52 1.64 33.67
CA GLY A 433 34.79 0.24 34.02
C GLY A 433 33.56 -0.58 34.42
N PHE A 434 32.35 -0.01 34.36
CA PHE A 434 31.10 -0.67 34.68
C PHE A 434 30.52 -1.38 33.45
N TYR A 435 30.90 -2.64 33.25
CA TYR A 435 30.35 -3.52 32.21
C TYR A 435 29.16 -4.33 32.76
N ARG A 436 28.08 -3.65 33.15
CA ARG A 436 26.84 -4.35 33.50
C ARG A 436 26.00 -4.59 32.26
N HIS A 437 25.99 -5.84 31.82
CA HIS A 437 25.11 -6.34 30.78
C HIS A 437 23.65 -6.31 31.29
N ASN A 438 22.87 -5.32 30.83
CA ASN A 438 21.48 -5.12 31.27
C ASN A 438 20.52 -5.29 30.09
N HIS A 439 20.03 -6.52 29.91
CA HIS A 439 19.04 -6.88 28.89
C HIS A 439 17.69 -6.14 29.03
N THR A 440 17.42 -5.58 30.21
CA THR A 440 16.15 -4.96 30.57
C THR A 440 15.89 -3.66 29.79
N VAL A 441 16.95 -2.95 29.38
CA VAL A 441 16.80 -1.62 28.76
C VAL A 441 16.07 -1.68 27.42
N PHE A 442 16.45 -2.57 26.51
CA PHE A 442 15.78 -2.70 25.21
C PHE A 442 14.38 -3.28 25.34
N LEU A 443 14.16 -4.14 26.33
CA LEU A 443 12.84 -4.64 26.63
C LEU A 443 11.91 -3.51 27.05
N VAL A 444 12.31 -2.72 28.05
CA VAL A 444 11.55 -1.56 28.52
C VAL A 444 11.33 -0.56 27.39
N LEU A 445 12.35 -0.30 26.58
CA LEU A 445 12.23 0.62 25.45
C LEU A 445 11.25 0.09 24.39
N SER A 446 11.31 -1.19 24.03
CA SER A 446 10.40 -1.77 23.02
C SER A 446 8.96 -1.78 23.52
N ILE A 447 8.74 -2.10 24.80
CA ILE A 447 7.42 -2.01 25.44
C ILE A 447 6.93 -0.55 25.47
N PHE A 448 7.81 0.38 25.81
CA PHE A 448 7.48 1.81 25.87
C PHE A 448 7.12 2.36 24.49
N ILE A 449 7.89 2.03 23.45
CA ILE A 449 7.58 2.38 22.05
C ILE A 449 6.23 1.79 21.65
N SER A 450 6.00 0.49 21.93
CA SER A 450 4.73 -0.17 21.66
C SER A 450 3.56 0.53 22.36
N PHE A 451 3.74 0.97 23.60
CA PHE A 451 2.73 1.70 24.36
C PHE A 451 2.47 3.09 23.75
N ILE A 452 3.52 3.84 23.40
CA ILE A 452 3.38 5.15 22.74
C ILE A 452 2.59 5.03 21.44
N ILE A 453 2.94 4.06 20.59
CA ILE A 453 2.24 3.86 19.30
C ILE A 453 0.79 3.48 19.53
N SER A 454 0.54 2.61 20.50
CA SER A 454 -0.82 2.21 20.85
C SER A 454 -1.65 3.41 21.34
N MET A 455 -1.07 4.24 22.21
CA MET A 455 -1.71 5.46 22.68
C MET A 455 -1.94 6.45 21.54
N TYR A 456 -0.92 6.70 20.72
CA TYR A 456 -0.98 7.58 19.55
C TYR A 456 -2.12 7.17 18.61
N ALA A 457 -2.20 5.89 18.26
CA ALA A 457 -3.26 5.35 17.40
C ALA A 457 -4.66 5.55 17.99
N LEU A 458 -4.84 5.28 19.29
CA LEU A 458 -6.13 5.46 19.96
C LEU A 458 -6.52 6.94 20.11
N THR A 459 -5.56 7.83 20.33
CA THR A 459 -5.84 9.26 20.54
C THR A 459 -6.04 10.04 19.26
N ILE A 460 -5.30 9.71 18.20
CA ILE A 460 -5.26 10.52 16.96
C ILE A 460 -5.98 9.83 15.80
N GLY A 461 -6.13 8.49 15.83
CA GLY A 461 -6.77 7.76 14.73
C GLY A 461 -8.15 8.29 14.33
N HIS A 462 -8.98 8.65 15.31
CA HIS A 462 -10.33 9.17 15.06
C HIS A 462 -10.38 10.63 14.59
N THR A 463 -9.29 11.39 14.71
CA THR A 463 -9.19 12.79 14.25
C THR A 463 -8.53 12.91 12.88
N ILE A 464 -7.90 11.84 12.40
CA ILE A 464 -7.31 11.78 11.06
C ILE A 464 -8.42 11.65 10.01
N GLY A 465 -8.18 12.28 8.85
CA GLY A 465 -9.03 12.11 7.67
C GLY A 465 -10.38 12.82 7.75
N VAL A 466 -10.55 13.73 8.71
CA VAL A 466 -11.71 14.63 8.80
C VAL A 466 -11.63 15.73 7.72
N PRO A 467 -12.73 16.45 7.44
CA PRO A 467 -12.69 17.64 6.59
C PRO A 467 -11.58 18.61 6.99
N TRP A 468 -10.83 19.11 6.00
CA TRP A 468 -9.61 19.92 6.21
C TRP A 468 -9.88 21.29 6.84
N ASP A 469 -11.08 21.82 6.64
CA ASP A 469 -11.48 23.13 7.15
C ASP A 469 -13.01 23.18 7.36
N GLU A 470 -13.45 24.23 8.05
CA GLU A 470 -14.85 24.48 8.36
C GLU A 470 -15.72 24.63 7.11
N SER A 471 -15.22 25.28 6.05
CA SER A 471 -15.96 25.43 4.78
C SER A 471 -16.26 24.07 4.15
N THR A 472 -15.28 23.17 4.16
CA THR A 472 -15.41 21.79 3.68
C THR A 472 -16.39 21.01 4.55
N ALA A 473 -16.28 21.12 5.88
CA ALA A 473 -17.19 20.46 6.81
C ALA A 473 -18.66 20.90 6.58
N ILE A 474 -18.89 22.21 6.38
CA ILE A 474 -20.21 22.77 6.05
C ILE A 474 -20.74 22.19 4.74
N LYS A 475 -19.92 22.14 3.68
CA LYS A 475 -20.34 21.57 2.39
C LYS A 475 -20.73 20.09 2.51
N VAL A 476 -19.91 19.31 3.21
CA VAL A 476 -20.19 17.88 3.48
C VAL A 476 -21.49 17.74 4.25
N LYS A 477 -21.70 18.54 5.30
CA LYS A 477 -22.93 18.53 6.10
C LYS A 477 -24.17 18.84 5.25
N ILE A 478 -24.12 19.91 4.45
CA ILE A 478 -25.21 20.27 3.52
C ILE A 478 -25.50 19.12 2.55
N VAL A 479 -24.48 18.50 1.96
CA VAL A 479 -24.70 17.36 1.06
C VAL A 479 -25.35 16.21 1.81
N ASN A 480 -24.83 15.82 2.98
CA ASN A 480 -25.35 14.70 3.77
C ASN A 480 -26.81 14.89 4.22
N GLU A 481 -27.19 16.10 4.64
CA GLU A 481 -28.55 16.41 5.09
C GLU A 481 -29.57 16.47 3.94
N ASN A 482 -29.12 16.63 2.70
CA ASN A 482 -29.99 16.90 1.55
C ASN A 482 -29.88 15.87 0.42
N THR A 483 -29.18 14.77 0.66
CA THR A 483 -29.04 13.67 -0.29
C THR A 483 -29.19 12.33 0.40
N GLU A 484 -29.63 11.33 -0.34
CA GLU A 484 -29.65 9.93 0.08
C GLU A 484 -28.39 9.22 -0.40
N ILE A 485 -28.06 8.06 0.18
CA ILE A 485 -26.85 7.27 -0.14
C ILE A 485 -26.68 6.97 -1.64
N ASN A 486 -27.80 6.78 -2.35
CA ASN A 486 -27.82 6.46 -3.78
C ASN A 486 -27.78 7.70 -4.69
N ASP A 487 -27.87 8.90 -4.12
CA ASP A 487 -27.74 10.13 -4.90
C ASP A 487 -26.30 10.27 -5.40
N LYS A 488 -26.17 10.76 -6.63
CA LYS A 488 -24.89 11.08 -7.23
C LYS A 488 -24.58 12.57 -7.04
N ILE A 489 -23.34 12.87 -6.72
CA ILE A 489 -22.80 14.23 -6.69
C ILE A 489 -21.65 14.34 -7.69
N TRP A 490 -21.18 15.54 -7.97
CA TRP A 490 -19.94 15.70 -8.72
C TRP A 490 -19.00 16.65 -8.00
N VAL A 491 -17.72 16.31 -8.03
CA VAL A 491 -16.66 17.04 -7.35
C VAL A 491 -15.56 17.35 -8.37
N GLU A 492 -15.13 18.61 -8.42
CA GLU A 492 -14.11 19.08 -9.35
C GLU A 492 -12.73 18.52 -9.01
N GLY A 493 -12.03 18.02 -10.03
CA GLY A 493 -10.62 17.70 -9.97
C GLY A 493 -10.31 16.55 -9.02
N ASN A 494 -9.37 16.78 -8.10
CA ASN A 494 -8.72 15.76 -7.29
C ASN A 494 -9.20 15.75 -5.82
N MET A 495 -10.41 16.26 -5.54
CA MET A 495 -10.96 16.32 -4.18
C MET A 495 -11.84 15.10 -3.84
N TYR A 496 -11.35 13.90 -4.12
CA TYR A 496 -12.14 12.65 -4.01
C TYR A 496 -12.65 12.36 -2.60
N GLN A 497 -12.01 12.93 -1.57
CA GLN A 497 -12.38 12.82 -0.16
C GLN A 497 -13.83 13.26 0.11
N TYR A 498 -14.38 14.20 -0.67
CA TYR A 498 -15.78 14.59 -0.56
C TYR A 498 -16.74 13.42 -0.82
N TYR A 499 -16.40 12.49 -1.71
CA TYR A 499 -17.23 11.31 -1.95
C TYR A 499 -17.24 10.36 -0.76
N ILE A 500 -16.14 10.30 0.01
CA ILE A 500 -16.02 9.47 1.21
C ILE A 500 -16.79 10.12 2.36
N TRP A 501 -16.52 11.40 2.66
CA TRP A 501 -17.21 12.12 3.74
C TRP A 501 -18.71 12.26 3.54
N ALA A 502 -19.14 12.40 2.29
CA ALA A 502 -20.55 12.43 1.95
C ALA A 502 -21.14 11.02 1.76
N ASP A 503 -20.31 9.98 1.71
CA ASP A 503 -20.67 8.63 1.27
C ASP A 503 -21.57 8.65 0.01
N ARG A 504 -21.19 9.42 -1.02
CA ARG A 504 -21.89 9.48 -2.33
C ARG A 504 -21.03 8.94 -3.46
N THR A 505 -21.63 8.67 -4.61
CA THR A 505 -20.88 8.31 -5.83
C THR A 505 -20.90 9.44 -6.85
N THR A 506 -20.02 9.34 -7.84
CA THR A 506 -19.86 10.35 -8.90
C THR A 506 -21.01 10.33 -9.91
N ALA A 507 -21.47 11.51 -10.29
CA ALA A 507 -22.41 11.76 -11.38
C ALA A 507 -21.73 11.83 -12.77
N SER A 508 -20.46 11.42 -12.84
CA SER A 508 -19.73 11.18 -14.07
C SER A 508 -19.32 9.70 -14.12
N PRO A 509 -19.63 8.97 -15.20
CA PRO A 509 -19.15 7.61 -15.43
C PRO A 509 -17.69 7.60 -15.90
N TYR A 510 -16.97 8.72 -15.81
CA TYR A 510 -15.53 8.75 -16.07
C TYR A 510 -14.90 9.52 -14.93
N LEU A 511 -14.56 8.80 -13.86
CA LEU A 511 -13.72 9.34 -12.81
C LEU A 511 -12.27 9.04 -13.17
N ILE A 512 -11.51 10.07 -13.54
CA ILE A 512 -10.14 9.94 -14.06
C ILE A 512 -9.18 10.63 -13.10
N THR A 513 -8.11 9.94 -12.69
CA THR A 513 -7.05 10.56 -11.90
C THR A 513 -6.28 11.60 -12.72
N THR A 514 -5.92 12.71 -12.11
CA THR A 514 -5.36 13.89 -12.79
C THR A 514 -4.01 13.65 -13.48
N GLN A 515 -3.38 12.49 -13.23
CA GLN A 515 -2.09 12.10 -13.80
C GLN A 515 -2.18 11.54 -15.23
N LEU A 516 -3.39 11.25 -15.72
CA LEU A 516 -3.59 10.70 -17.06
C LEU A 516 -3.61 11.83 -18.11
N MET A 517 -2.49 12.01 -18.83
CA MET A 517 -2.40 12.96 -19.95
C MET A 517 -3.30 12.54 -21.12
N ALA A 518 -3.95 13.53 -21.74
CA ALA A 518 -4.98 13.37 -22.76
C ALA A 518 -4.51 12.61 -24.02
N PRO A 519 -5.39 11.76 -24.59
CA PRO A 519 -6.14 12.21 -25.77
C PRO A 519 -7.66 12.14 -25.59
N TYR A 520 -8.15 11.90 -24.38
CA TYR A 520 -9.58 11.82 -24.10
C TYR A 520 -10.20 13.21 -23.95
N ASP A 521 -11.30 13.48 -24.66
CA ASP A 521 -12.12 14.70 -24.48
C ASP A 521 -12.90 14.65 -23.15
N PHE A 522 -12.17 14.66 -22.04
CA PHE A 522 -12.66 14.42 -20.69
C PHE A 522 -13.70 15.46 -20.26
N LYS A 523 -13.43 16.74 -20.50
CA LYS A 523 -14.31 17.83 -20.06
C LYS A 523 -15.66 17.80 -20.79
N THR A 524 -15.70 17.44 -22.07
CA THR A 524 -16.96 17.26 -22.81
C THR A 524 -17.75 16.05 -22.30
N LYS A 525 -17.08 14.92 -22.05
CA LYS A 525 -17.74 13.73 -21.47
C LYS A 525 -18.32 13.99 -20.07
N VAL A 526 -17.57 14.70 -19.22
CA VAL A 526 -18.05 15.11 -17.89
C VAL A 526 -19.27 16.02 -18.04
N LEU A 527 -19.21 17.05 -18.89
CA LEU A 527 -20.34 17.95 -19.13
C LEU A 527 -21.60 17.23 -19.60
N ASN A 528 -21.47 16.33 -20.57
CA ASN A 528 -22.58 15.51 -21.05
C ASN A 528 -23.18 14.65 -19.92
N SER A 529 -22.33 14.12 -19.04
CA SER A 529 -22.77 13.32 -17.89
C SER A 529 -23.51 14.17 -16.87
N LEU A 530 -23.02 15.37 -16.56
CA LEU A 530 -23.68 16.29 -15.64
C LEU A 530 -25.03 16.77 -16.18
N ASP A 531 -25.15 17.00 -17.49
CA ASP A 531 -26.42 17.36 -18.12
C ASP A 531 -27.41 16.19 -18.14
N TYR A 532 -26.91 14.95 -18.26
CA TYR A 532 -27.73 13.74 -18.20
C TYR A 532 -28.20 13.42 -16.76
N PHE A 533 -27.27 13.25 -15.83
CA PHE A 533 -27.55 12.84 -14.45
C PHE A 533 -28.15 13.95 -13.59
N LYS A 534 -27.86 15.21 -13.90
CA LYS A 534 -28.32 16.39 -13.15
C LYS A 534 -28.16 16.21 -11.63
N PRO A 535 -26.92 15.96 -11.14
CA PRO A 535 -26.69 15.74 -9.72
C PRO A 535 -27.26 16.87 -8.88
N LYS A 536 -27.79 16.55 -7.70
CA LYS A 536 -28.33 17.57 -6.79
C LYS A 536 -27.28 18.61 -6.44
N PHE A 537 -26.03 18.16 -6.25
CA PHE A 537 -24.91 19.01 -5.88
C PHE A 537 -23.69 18.83 -6.79
N ILE A 538 -23.05 19.96 -7.08
CA ILE A 538 -21.74 20.07 -7.71
C ILE A 538 -20.81 20.84 -6.76
N ILE A 539 -19.65 20.27 -6.45
CA ILE A 539 -18.60 20.89 -5.64
C ILE A 539 -17.45 21.32 -6.55
N VAL A 540 -17.04 22.58 -6.43
CA VAL A 540 -16.00 23.25 -7.22
C VAL A 540 -15.00 23.89 -6.27
N ARG A 541 -13.71 23.92 -6.64
CA ARG A 541 -12.69 24.58 -5.83
C ARG A 541 -12.98 26.07 -5.69
N GLU A 542 -12.92 26.57 -4.46
CA GLU A 542 -13.18 27.98 -4.19
C GLU A 542 -12.24 28.91 -4.94
N LYS A 543 -10.96 28.54 -5.05
CA LYS A 543 -9.96 29.29 -5.84
C LYS A 543 -10.38 29.38 -7.31
N SER A 544 -10.86 28.28 -7.90
CA SER A 544 -11.36 28.27 -9.28
C SER A 544 -12.59 29.16 -9.46
N VAL A 545 -13.48 29.21 -8.46
CA VAL A 545 -14.61 30.14 -8.44
C VAL A 545 -14.14 31.60 -8.40
N ASP A 546 -13.17 31.92 -7.55
CA ASP A 546 -12.62 33.28 -7.42
C ASP A 546 -11.88 33.72 -8.69
N ASP A 547 -11.07 32.84 -9.27
CA ASP A 547 -10.32 33.10 -10.50
C ASP A 547 -11.27 33.39 -11.67
N PHE A 548 -12.34 32.60 -11.81
CA PHE A 548 -13.34 32.80 -12.85
C PHE A 548 -14.07 34.15 -12.68
N ARG A 549 -14.50 34.46 -11.45
CA ARG A 549 -15.17 35.75 -11.14
C ARG A 549 -14.26 36.94 -11.37
N ALA A 550 -12.98 36.83 -10.99
CA ALA A 550 -12.01 37.89 -11.20
C ALA A 550 -11.74 38.13 -12.68
N ALA A 551 -11.69 37.05 -13.48
CA ALA A 551 -11.51 37.14 -14.92
C ALA A 551 -12.74 37.71 -15.64
N GLU A 552 -13.96 37.31 -15.28
CA GLU A 552 -15.18 37.90 -15.83
C GLU A 552 -15.25 39.40 -15.52
N LYS A 553 -14.97 39.82 -14.28
CA LYS A 553 -14.95 41.25 -13.90
C LYS A 553 -13.93 42.08 -14.69
N LYS A 554 -12.83 41.46 -15.12
CA LYS A 554 -11.75 42.12 -15.86
C LYS A 554 -11.84 41.91 -17.38
N ASN A 555 -12.88 41.23 -17.89
CA ASN A 555 -12.95 40.75 -19.28
C ASN A 555 -11.68 40.00 -19.73
N GLN A 556 -11.09 39.20 -18.83
CA GLN A 556 -9.85 38.42 -19.06
C GLN A 556 -10.14 36.92 -19.16
N THR A 557 -11.20 36.54 -19.86
CA THR A 557 -11.62 35.13 -20.01
C THR A 557 -10.69 34.31 -20.91
N ASP A 558 -9.83 34.96 -21.69
CA ASP A 558 -8.89 34.34 -22.63
C ASP A 558 -7.83 33.44 -21.95
N ARG A 559 -7.69 33.55 -20.62
CA ARG A 559 -6.81 32.71 -19.80
C ARG A 559 -7.37 31.32 -19.51
N PHE A 560 -8.65 31.09 -19.81
CA PHE A 560 -9.33 29.81 -19.61
C PHE A 560 -9.52 29.09 -20.94
N SER A 561 -9.46 27.76 -20.88
CA SER A 561 -9.82 26.91 -22.01
C SER A 561 -11.30 27.07 -22.38
N ALA A 562 -11.64 26.80 -23.64
CA ALA A 562 -13.03 26.81 -24.11
C ALA A 562 -13.94 25.89 -23.28
N GLN A 563 -13.39 24.78 -22.77
CA GLN A 563 -14.08 23.80 -21.94
C GLN A 563 -14.33 24.32 -20.50
N GLU A 564 -13.37 25.02 -19.89
CA GLU A 564 -13.60 25.71 -18.60
C GLU A 564 -14.70 26.76 -18.70
N LEU A 565 -14.67 27.55 -19.77
CA LEU A 565 -15.72 28.53 -20.07
C LEU A 565 -17.07 27.85 -20.32
N ALA A 566 -17.10 26.68 -20.95
CA ALA A 566 -18.32 25.90 -21.14
C ALA A 566 -18.86 25.38 -19.80
N PHE A 567 -17.99 24.85 -18.93
CA PHE A 567 -18.37 24.37 -17.60
C PHE A 567 -18.88 25.47 -16.69
N ALA A 568 -18.20 26.61 -16.62
CA ALA A 568 -18.67 27.74 -15.83
C ALA A 568 -20.02 28.29 -16.34
N ARG A 569 -20.22 28.33 -17.67
CA ARG A 569 -21.53 28.68 -18.26
C ARG A 569 -22.61 27.66 -17.87
N PHE A 570 -22.31 26.36 -17.95
CA PHE A 570 -23.22 25.30 -17.56
C PHE A 570 -23.66 25.43 -16.09
N LEU A 571 -22.71 25.66 -15.17
CA LEU A 571 -23.02 25.88 -13.75
C LEU A 571 -23.94 27.08 -13.55
N ARG A 572 -23.60 28.24 -14.12
CA ARG A 572 -24.40 29.47 -13.97
C ARG A 572 -25.85 29.28 -14.45
N THR A 573 -26.01 28.58 -15.58
CA THR A 573 -27.32 28.37 -16.20
C THR A 573 -28.18 27.36 -15.43
N ASN A 574 -27.60 26.24 -14.98
CA ASN A 574 -28.37 25.12 -14.45
C ASN A 574 -28.37 25.00 -12.93
N TYR A 575 -27.38 25.60 -12.28
CA TYR A 575 -27.14 25.50 -10.84
C TYR A 575 -27.12 26.88 -10.19
N GLU A 576 -27.37 26.91 -8.89
CA GLU A 576 -27.22 28.07 -8.04
C GLU A 576 -26.21 27.77 -6.93
N GLU A 577 -25.36 28.74 -6.63
CA GLU A 577 -24.39 28.59 -5.54
C GLU A 577 -25.11 28.78 -4.20
N VAL A 578 -25.01 27.79 -3.33
CA VAL A 578 -25.61 27.80 -1.98
C VAL A 578 -24.61 28.35 -0.97
N VAL A 579 -23.39 27.82 -1.03
CA VAL A 579 -22.21 28.29 -0.29
C VAL A 579 -21.06 28.33 -1.29
N LYS A 580 -20.05 29.16 -1.05
CA LYS A 580 -18.92 29.33 -1.97
C LYS A 580 -18.34 27.98 -2.42
N GLY A 581 -18.40 27.69 -3.73
CA GLY A 581 -17.92 26.42 -4.29
C GLY A 581 -18.88 25.21 -4.15
N LEU A 582 -20.08 25.36 -3.58
CA LEU A 582 -21.13 24.34 -3.55
C LEU A 582 -22.35 24.82 -4.33
N TYR A 583 -22.69 24.09 -5.39
CA TYR A 583 -23.72 24.44 -6.35
C TYR A 583 -24.87 23.43 -6.27
N LYS A 584 -26.09 23.90 -6.05
CA LYS A 584 -27.33 23.10 -6.08
C LYS A 584 -28.01 23.21 -7.44
N TYR A 585 -28.55 22.11 -7.95
CA TYR A 585 -29.36 22.13 -9.16
C TYR A 585 -30.62 23.01 -8.94
N ARG A 586 -30.87 23.99 -9.83
CA ARG A 586 -31.95 24.98 -9.63
C ARG A 586 -33.35 24.39 -9.55
N LYS A 587 -33.57 23.22 -10.17
CA LYS A 587 -34.87 22.53 -10.15
C LYS A 587 -34.95 21.46 -9.06
N ALA A 588 -33.91 21.28 -8.25
CA ALA A 588 -33.96 20.40 -7.08
C ALA A 588 -34.86 21.03 -5.99
N PRO A 589 -35.43 20.21 -5.08
CA PRO A 589 -36.16 20.69 -3.92
C PRO A 589 -35.37 21.72 -3.10
N GLU A 590 -36.08 22.46 -2.25
CA GLU A 590 -35.44 23.35 -1.29
C GLU A 590 -34.55 22.55 -0.34
N VAL A 591 -33.37 23.11 -0.06
CA VAL A 591 -32.28 22.44 0.67
C VAL A 591 -32.21 23.03 2.06
N VAL A 592 -32.13 22.19 3.07
CA VAL A 592 -31.86 22.59 4.45
C VAL A 592 -30.42 23.09 4.50
N ILE A 593 -30.25 24.37 4.76
CA ILE A 593 -28.95 24.97 5.05
C ILE A 593 -28.89 25.06 6.57
N PRO A 594 -27.97 24.35 7.24
CA PRO A 594 -27.83 24.48 8.68
C PRO A 594 -27.53 25.95 9.01
N HIS A 595 -28.40 26.57 9.80
CA HIS A 595 -28.09 27.85 10.43
C HIS A 595 -27.05 27.62 11.52
N ASP A 596 -26.14 28.59 11.73
CA ASP A 596 -25.09 28.55 12.74
C ASP A 596 -25.68 28.42 14.15
N ASP A 597 -25.97 27.20 14.60
CA ASP A 597 -26.03 26.87 16.01
C ASP A 597 -24.58 26.64 16.46
N GLU A 598 -23.97 27.69 17.02
CA GLU A 598 -22.73 27.62 17.80
C GLU A 598 -22.90 26.62 18.95
N GLY A 599 -22.60 25.35 18.73
CA GLY A 599 -22.64 24.35 19.79
C GLY A 599 -22.66 22.93 19.25
N ASP A 600 -21.49 22.42 18.88
CA ASP A 600 -21.08 20.99 18.98
C ASP A 600 -19.92 20.61 18.04
N LEU A 601 -19.31 21.58 17.34
CA LEU A 601 -18.02 21.35 16.70
C LEU A 601 -16.90 21.63 17.70
N HIS A 602 -16.33 20.56 18.25
CA HIS A 602 -15.12 20.65 19.07
C HIS A 602 -14.03 21.42 18.29
N PRO A 603 -13.48 22.52 18.84
CA PRO A 603 -12.36 23.21 18.22
C PRO A 603 -11.15 22.26 18.23
N VAL A 604 -10.69 21.87 17.06
CA VAL A 604 -9.37 21.26 16.91
C VAL A 604 -8.36 22.40 16.99
N GLU A 605 -7.47 22.36 17.99
CA GLU A 605 -6.27 23.20 18.00
C GLU A 605 -5.43 22.84 16.76
N LEU A 606 -5.61 23.63 15.70
CA LEU A 606 -4.76 23.61 14.52
C LEU A 606 -3.42 24.22 14.89
N SER A 607 -2.36 23.39 14.89
CA SER A 607 -1.02 23.91 14.67
C SER A 607 -0.97 24.45 13.24
N ASP A 608 -0.85 25.77 13.11
CA ASP A 608 -0.64 26.46 11.85
C ASP A 608 0.43 25.78 11.00
N LYS A 609 0.00 25.14 9.90
CA LYS A 609 0.73 25.02 8.63
C LYS A 609 -0.24 24.49 7.58
N SER A 610 -0.91 25.43 6.95
CA SER A 610 -1.58 25.24 5.68
C SER A 610 -0.53 24.91 4.61
N GLU A 611 -0.62 23.74 3.99
CA GLU A 611 0.09 23.46 2.75
C GLU A 611 -0.93 23.06 1.68
N SER A 612 -1.32 24.07 0.91
CA SER A 612 -1.91 23.87 -0.41
C SER A 612 -0.93 23.04 -1.24
N ALA A 613 -1.35 21.87 -1.71
CA ALA A 613 -0.63 21.13 -2.73
C ALA A 613 -0.47 22.03 -3.97
N ALA A 614 0.72 22.59 -4.13
CA ALA A 614 1.06 23.51 -5.21
C ALA A 614 1.53 22.72 -6.43
N GLU A 615 0.93 23.10 -7.55
CA GLU A 615 1.29 22.79 -8.92
C GLU A 615 2.74 23.18 -9.22
N ASN A 616 3.53 22.28 -9.80
CA ASN A 616 4.77 22.66 -10.50
C ASN A 616 4.51 22.69 -12.00
N GLY A 617 4.23 23.88 -12.52
CA GLY A 617 4.32 24.24 -13.93
C GLY A 617 5.44 25.25 -14.11
N ASN A 618 6.54 24.80 -14.70
CA ASN A 618 7.73 25.58 -14.98
C ASN A 618 7.46 26.72 -15.99
N SER A 619 7.71 27.97 -15.62
CA SER A 619 8.00 29.03 -16.60
C SER A 619 8.86 30.14 -15.99
N GLU A 620 10.14 30.15 -16.37
CA GLU A 620 11.02 31.31 -16.25
C GLU A 620 10.54 32.46 -17.15
N LYS A 621 10.49 33.69 -16.61
CA LYS A 621 11.22 34.85 -17.16
C LYS A 621 11.12 36.11 -16.29
N LYS A 622 12.29 36.72 -16.11
CA LYS A 622 12.60 38.06 -15.55
C LYS A 622 11.86 39.21 -16.24
N SER A 623 11.43 40.22 -15.48
CA SER A 623 12.03 41.59 -15.51
C SER A 623 11.28 42.61 -14.64
N GLU A 624 12.03 43.21 -13.71
CA GLU A 624 12.10 44.64 -13.30
C GLU A 624 10.85 45.51 -13.04
N ALA A 625 10.79 45.95 -11.77
CA ALA A 625 10.74 47.35 -11.27
C ALA A 625 9.57 48.28 -11.64
N GLY A 626 8.93 48.86 -10.61
CA GLY A 626 8.06 50.02 -10.77
C GLY A 626 7.19 50.35 -9.55
N MET A 627 7.79 51.01 -8.57
CA MET A 627 7.19 51.59 -7.38
C MET A 627 6.22 52.74 -7.75
N ILE A 628 5.06 52.89 -7.08
CA ILE A 628 4.54 54.13 -6.43
C ILE A 628 3.04 54.00 -6.04
N LYS A 629 2.82 54.52 -4.82
CA LYS A 629 1.65 54.80 -3.99
C LYS A 629 0.39 55.38 -4.64
N ALA A 630 -0.74 55.05 -3.98
CA ALA A 630 -1.85 55.90 -3.48
C ALA A 630 -2.50 56.90 -4.46
N ASP A 631 -3.80 57.18 -4.44
CA ASP A 631 -4.69 57.39 -3.31
C ASP A 631 -6.12 57.62 -3.84
N THR A 632 -7.06 57.58 -2.90
CA THR A 632 -8.32 58.34 -2.83
C THR A 632 -9.52 58.10 -3.78
N ASP A 633 -10.56 57.56 -3.13
CA ASP A 633 -11.86 58.19 -2.85
C ASP A 633 -12.92 58.37 -3.96
N LYS A 634 -14.07 57.71 -3.66
CA LYS A 634 -15.45 58.23 -3.63
C LYS A 634 -16.05 58.75 -4.95
N ARG A 635 -17.21 58.20 -5.32
CA ARG A 635 -18.55 58.67 -4.85
C ARG A 635 -19.71 58.05 -5.66
N SER A 636 -20.85 57.97 -4.96
CA SER A 636 -22.26 58.00 -5.39
C SER A 636 -22.88 56.78 -6.09
N GLU A 637 -23.61 56.02 -5.28
CA GLU A 637 -25.09 56.04 -5.21
C GLU A 637 -25.88 56.31 -6.50
N ALA A 638 -26.67 55.31 -6.89
CA ALA A 638 -28.07 55.52 -7.26
C ALA A 638 -28.88 54.24 -6.96
N LYS A 639 -29.70 54.31 -5.91
CA LYS A 639 -30.84 53.43 -5.66
C LYS A 639 -31.93 53.70 -6.69
N THR A 640 -32.60 52.67 -7.18
CA THR A 640 -34.03 52.76 -7.51
C THR A 640 -34.70 51.40 -7.33
N GLU A 641 -35.89 51.47 -6.78
CA GLU A 641 -36.69 50.43 -6.13
C GLU A 641 -37.33 49.42 -7.09
N THR A 642 -37.29 48.17 -6.64
CA THR A 642 -38.43 47.26 -6.43
C THR A 642 -39.76 47.58 -7.12
N GLN A 643 -40.24 46.64 -7.94
CA GLN A 643 -41.65 46.23 -7.95
C GLN A 643 -41.77 44.72 -8.14
N ALA A 644 -42.35 44.07 -7.14
CA ALA A 644 -42.86 42.71 -7.18
C ALA A 644 -44.24 42.72 -7.85
N SER A 645 -44.57 41.67 -8.61
CA SER A 645 -45.95 41.30 -8.87
C SER A 645 -46.11 39.78 -8.99
N GLU A 646 -47.25 39.34 -8.48
CA GLU A 646 -47.68 38.02 -8.04
C GLU A 646 -47.93 36.98 -9.15
N LEU A 647 -47.58 35.73 -8.82
CA LEU A 647 -48.36 34.49 -8.94
C LEU A 647 -49.45 34.38 -10.02
N LYS A 648 -49.27 33.38 -10.92
CA LYS A 648 -50.37 32.50 -11.38
C LYS A 648 -49.89 31.06 -11.52
N THR A 649 -50.49 30.20 -10.72
CA THR A 649 -50.49 28.73 -10.78
C THR A 649 -51.33 28.26 -11.97
N VAL A 650 -50.79 27.30 -12.74
CA VAL A 650 -51.55 26.47 -13.68
C VAL A 650 -51.02 25.05 -13.58
N GLU A 651 -51.84 24.15 -13.02
CA GLU A 651 -51.67 22.70 -13.10
C GLU A 651 -52.24 22.18 -14.42
N THR A 652 -51.57 21.24 -15.09
CA THR A 652 -52.16 20.22 -16.01
C THR A 652 -51.07 19.22 -16.45
N PRO A 653 -51.42 17.99 -16.91
CA PRO A 653 -50.86 16.74 -16.39
C PRO A 653 -49.77 16.10 -17.27
N ALA A 654 -49.12 15.08 -16.70
CA ALA A 654 -48.05 14.26 -17.29
C ALA A 654 -48.45 13.60 -18.62
N PRO A 655 -47.53 13.52 -19.61
CA PRO A 655 -47.68 12.62 -20.74
C PRO A 655 -47.01 11.27 -20.48
N GLU A 656 -47.78 10.19 -20.52
CA GLU A 656 -47.30 8.85 -20.81
C GLU A 656 -46.69 8.81 -22.22
N LEU A 657 -45.48 8.27 -22.36
CA LEU A 657 -44.92 7.94 -23.68
C LEU A 657 -44.50 6.46 -23.75
N LYS A 658 -45.11 5.82 -24.74
CA LYS A 658 -44.96 4.43 -25.18
C LYS A 658 -43.53 4.14 -25.62
N ALA A 659 -43.09 2.90 -25.40
CA ALA A 659 -41.89 2.33 -25.97
C ALA A 659 -41.91 2.45 -27.51
N VAL A 660 -40.83 3.00 -28.07
CA VAL A 660 -40.53 2.98 -29.50
C VAL A 660 -39.36 2.03 -29.68
N GLU A 661 -39.60 0.88 -30.31
CA GLU A 661 -38.53 0.02 -30.83
C GLU A 661 -37.98 0.66 -32.11
N THR A 662 -36.68 0.96 -32.13
CA THR A 662 -35.94 1.34 -33.35
C THR A 662 -35.20 0.11 -33.90
N PRO A 663 -35.29 -0.19 -35.21
CA PRO A 663 -34.53 -1.27 -35.82
C PRO A 663 -33.05 -0.89 -36.00
N ALA A 664 -32.17 -1.88 -35.87
CA ALA A 664 -30.73 -1.77 -36.01
C ALA A 664 -30.30 -1.23 -37.40
N PRO A 665 -29.25 -0.40 -37.49
CA PRO A 665 -28.72 0.03 -38.79
C PRO A 665 -27.82 -1.05 -39.41
N GLU A 666 -28.14 -1.43 -40.66
CA GLU A 666 -27.27 -2.21 -41.54
C GLU A 666 -26.00 -1.41 -41.90
N LEU A 667 -24.83 -1.93 -41.57
CA LEU A 667 -23.54 -1.37 -42.00
C LEU A 667 -23.19 -1.85 -43.40
N LYS A 668 -23.10 -0.90 -44.35
CA LYS A 668 -22.43 -1.13 -45.65
C LYS A 668 -20.93 -1.22 -45.45
N ALA A 669 -20.34 -2.33 -45.88
CA ALA A 669 -18.90 -2.53 -45.95
C ALA A 669 -18.26 -1.55 -46.96
N VAL A 670 -17.20 -0.87 -46.54
CA VAL A 670 -16.27 -0.17 -47.43
C VAL A 670 -14.98 -0.99 -47.41
N GLU A 671 -14.66 -1.62 -48.54
CA GLU A 671 -13.39 -2.32 -48.76
C GLU A 671 -12.27 -1.30 -48.99
N THR A 672 -11.16 -1.47 -48.28
CA THR A 672 -9.86 -0.88 -48.61
C THR A 672 -8.83 -1.98 -48.89
N PRO A 673 -7.87 -1.79 -49.82
CA PRO A 673 -7.03 -2.88 -50.34
C PRO A 673 -5.92 -3.28 -49.35
N ALA A 674 -5.65 -4.59 -49.28
CA ALA A 674 -4.55 -5.17 -48.53
C ALA A 674 -3.17 -4.81 -49.14
N PRO A 675 -2.13 -4.52 -48.33
CA PRO A 675 -0.76 -4.49 -48.83
C PRO A 675 -0.14 -5.90 -48.91
N GLU A 676 0.56 -6.15 -50.01
CA GLU A 676 1.20 -7.41 -50.39
C GLU A 676 2.32 -7.87 -49.43
N LEU A 677 2.37 -9.19 -49.22
CA LEU A 677 3.41 -9.93 -48.50
C LEU A 677 4.70 -10.03 -49.34
N LYS A 678 5.86 -9.82 -48.68
CA LYS A 678 7.12 -10.47 -49.10
C LYS A 678 7.52 -11.52 -48.07
N ALA A 679 7.40 -12.78 -48.47
CA ALA A 679 7.93 -13.93 -47.75
C ALA A 679 9.46 -14.01 -47.93
N VAL A 680 10.18 -14.27 -46.84
CA VAL A 680 11.56 -14.76 -46.88
C VAL A 680 11.51 -16.21 -46.40
N GLU A 681 11.78 -17.13 -47.33
CA GLU A 681 11.93 -18.56 -47.04
C GLU A 681 13.32 -18.83 -46.43
N THR A 682 13.36 -19.60 -45.35
CA THR A 682 14.57 -20.36 -44.94
C THR A 682 14.20 -21.82 -44.69
N PRO A 683 15.06 -22.79 -45.04
CA PRO A 683 14.69 -24.20 -45.12
C PRO A 683 14.72 -24.89 -43.74
N ALA A 684 13.74 -25.77 -43.51
CA ALA A 684 13.70 -26.68 -42.37
C ALA A 684 14.70 -27.84 -42.54
N PRO A 685 15.41 -28.29 -41.48
CA PRO A 685 16.13 -29.56 -41.51
C PRO A 685 15.21 -30.74 -41.16
N GLU A 686 15.35 -31.81 -41.95
CA GLU A 686 14.57 -33.04 -41.92
C GLU A 686 15.21 -34.14 -41.05
N LEU A 687 14.34 -34.97 -40.43
CA LEU A 687 14.49 -36.38 -39.99
C LEU A 687 15.27 -36.65 -38.67
N LYS A 688 14.91 -37.60 -37.78
CA LYS A 688 14.17 -38.88 -37.87
C LYS A 688 13.38 -39.19 -36.58
N ALA A 689 12.26 -39.89 -36.72
CA ALA A 689 11.55 -40.55 -35.62
C ALA A 689 12.29 -41.83 -35.18
N VAL A 690 12.35 -42.06 -33.86
CA VAL A 690 12.77 -43.32 -33.24
C VAL A 690 11.57 -43.86 -32.46
N GLU A 691 11.04 -45.01 -32.90
CA GLU A 691 10.04 -45.77 -32.14
C GLU A 691 10.72 -46.54 -31.00
N THR A 692 10.14 -46.50 -29.80
CA THR A 692 10.37 -47.50 -28.76
C THR A 692 9.04 -47.95 -28.13
N PRO A 693 8.91 -49.22 -27.70
CA PRO A 693 7.61 -49.84 -27.42
C PRO A 693 7.11 -49.55 -26.00
N ALA A 694 5.78 -49.52 -25.86
CA ALA A 694 5.09 -49.43 -24.57
C ALA A 694 5.30 -50.69 -23.71
N PRO A 695 5.54 -50.58 -22.40
CA PRO A 695 5.49 -51.73 -21.50
C PRO A 695 4.06 -52.00 -21.01
N GLU A 696 3.58 -53.22 -21.25
CA GLU A 696 2.41 -53.81 -20.59
C GLU A 696 2.66 -53.95 -19.08
N LEU A 697 1.76 -53.41 -18.24
CA LEU A 697 1.71 -53.72 -16.81
C LEU A 697 0.43 -54.48 -16.50
N LYS A 698 0.62 -55.74 -16.11
CA LYS A 698 -0.38 -56.65 -15.56
C LYS A 698 -0.92 -56.12 -14.22
N ALA A 699 -2.23 -56.23 -14.06
CA ALA A 699 -2.89 -56.08 -12.76
C ALA A 699 -2.51 -57.24 -11.83
N THR A 700 -2.10 -56.90 -10.61
CA THR A 700 -2.00 -57.84 -9.49
C THR A 700 -2.83 -57.28 -8.33
N GLU A 701 -3.89 -58.01 -8.00
CA GLU A 701 -4.67 -57.83 -6.78
C GLU A 701 -3.83 -58.17 -5.54
N THR A 702 -4.05 -57.45 -4.45
CA THR A 702 -3.72 -57.90 -3.08
C THR A 702 -4.67 -57.19 -2.09
N PRO A 703 -4.94 -57.78 -0.90
CA PRO A 703 -6.28 -57.86 -0.34
C PRO A 703 -6.51 -56.91 0.85
N ALA A 704 -7.79 -56.72 1.17
CA ALA A 704 -8.29 -55.98 2.32
C ALA A 704 -7.80 -56.54 3.67
N LEU A 705 -7.37 -55.65 4.59
CA LEU A 705 -7.24 -55.94 6.02
C LEU A 705 -7.64 -54.73 6.88
N LYS A 706 -8.85 -54.88 7.43
CA LYS A 706 -9.36 -54.58 8.78
C LYS A 706 -8.84 -53.38 9.57
N ALA A 707 -9.82 -52.54 9.93
CA ALA A 707 -9.82 -51.69 11.10
C ALA A 707 -9.60 -52.50 12.39
N VAL A 708 -8.79 -51.95 13.30
CA VAL A 708 -8.82 -52.27 14.73
C VAL A 708 -8.97 -50.97 15.48
N GLU A 709 -10.14 -50.84 16.08
CA GLU A 709 -10.54 -49.90 17.11
C GLU A 709 -9.83 -50.29 18.42
N VAL A 710 -9.23 -49.31 19.12
CA VAL A 710 -8.95 -49.46 20.55
C VAL A 710 -9.42 -48.20 21.26
N ASP A 711 -10.36 -48.47 22.16
CA ASP A 711 -11.05 -47.65 23.13
C ASP A 711 -10.15 -46.95 24.16
N ARG A 712 -10.61 -45.77 24.57
CA ARG A 712 -10.39 -45.01 25.84
C ARG A 712 -9.05 -44.34 26.15
#